data_AF-A0A1H5IDH9-F1
#
_entry.id   AF-A0A1H5IDH9-F1
#
_cell.length_a   1.000
_cell.length_b   1.000
_cell.length_c   1.000
_cell.angle_alpha   90.00
_cell.angle_beta   90.00
_cell.angle_gamma   90.00
#
_symmetry.space_group_name_H-M   'P 1'
#
loop_
_entity.id
_entity.type
_entity.pdbx_description
1 polymer ?
#
loop_
_entity_poly.entity_id
_entity_poly.type
_entity_poly.pdbx_seq_one_letter_code
_entity_poly.pdbx_strand_id
1 'polypeptide(L)'
;MTFSSVSVTGLEDLVAKLQIARREMDDFLGYTTERSVRADMNRLDVTSTGFEDLAVVHEWVESALQETQRRLGLARAIQHQQPNAPMVQIEENATTDLEPGLAERQGRDLATRVKEAGEVDADMMEELEQIVYDPDAMAGFYAELGPEMAARLAASMGMPESGVGENAQQYLKLLSIGLGTAMMDETPPEGMGAFSEFGLATDDPQVAWGRLALLQYGDFSGQQAFVEQTVNGTALDAFSAKDWADPNNISTKTLGDGDTAVGLTEDITALAFNTLARYPGLATKVLSEQDISAKEMTHRVYAAAGDPAQRADLADSFGLAIEAATGSQGDPPNTEHTPEQAALAFEFITGSADHEQIPPAIKDSTARIAAAYVDEMVAGSFIDGGELSGDRGSSMDVRPEDFPQGTGLSPDFYLSPRAVHRFLGGFQDQIEYSAPFEVAVESLYNGSLADAIAADKADGGNRVNDVMSLFGAAATLYFEGQREFAADFDEREKARKGAVAKIFTEGTGTVLPPGVGFWLLHQGVGGKLDQWANSTNTEGAVIAENTDAAQLRWYMTVHAMIGNGVGSTPEAHVMDSAPDAIKGEYGELLPMDQIYGDPELRRQFMEWVQSVPALDDMADAGTDAWDSGWQGAQTFLGRA
;
A
#
# COMPACT_ATOMS: atom_id res chain seq x y z
N MET A 1 12.86 9.37 42.87
CA MET A 1 12.44 9.12 41.48
C MET A 1 13.19 7.90 41.00
N THR A 2 12.47 6.82 40.78
CA THR A 2 12.99 5.59 40.16
C THR A 2 12.51 5.61 38.71
N PHE A 3 13.39 5.31 37.76
CA PHE A 3 13.04 5.29 36.34
C PHE A 3 13.34 3.92 35.76
N SER A 4 12.44 3.44 34.90
CA SER A 4 12.64 2.25 34.08
C SER A 4 12.85 2.65 32.64
N SER A 5 13.89 2.10 32.01
CA SER A 5 14.08 2.21 30.57
C SER A 5 13.44 0.98 29.93
N VAL A 6 12.39 1.18 29.13
CA VAL A 6 11.64 0.09 28.51
C VAL A 6 11.52 0.28 27.00
N SER A 7 11.51 -0.81 26.26
CA SER A 7 11.18 -0.83 24.83
C SER A 7 9.68 -1.04 24.70
N VAL A 8 8.99 -0.23 23.89
CA VAL A 8 7.57 -0.42 23.59
C VAL A 8 7.35 -1.79 22.95
N THR A 9 8.11 -2.14 21.91
CA THR A 9 8.05 -3.46 21.26
C THR A 9 8.34 -4.60 22.23
N GLY A 10 9.27 -4.41 23.18
CA GLY A 10 9.55 -5.40 24.21
C GLY A 10 8.39 -5.60 25.20
N LEU A 11 7.67 -4.53 25.55
CA LEU A 11 6.47 -4.59 26.40
C LEU A 11 5.28 -5.20 25.65
N GLU A 12 5.10 -4.91 24.36
CA GLU A 12 4.07 -5.52 23.51
C GLU A 12 4.22 -7.05 23.45
N ASP A 13 5.44 -7.53 23.21
CA ASP A 13 5.76 -8.97 23.22
C ASP A 13 5.51 -9.59 24.61
N LEU A 14 5.83 -8.87 25.69
CA LEU A 14 5.58 -9.34 27.05
C LEU A 14 4.07 -9.42 27.37
N VAL A 15 3.28 -8.42 27.00
CA VAL A 15 1.82 -8.43 27.14
C VAL A 15 1.22 -9.60 26.36
N ALA A 16 1.61 -9.79 25.10
CA ALA A 16 1.13 -10.89 24.29
C ALA A 16 1.43 -12.26 24.93
N LYS A 17 2.65 -12.45 25.46
CA LYS A 17 3.03 -13.68 26.16
C LYS A 17 2.26 -13.91 27.45
N LEU A 18 2.02 -12.86 28.23
CA LEU A 18 1.24 -12.94 29.47
C LEU A 18 -0.24 -13.25 29.18
N GLN A 19 -0.82 -12.70 28.10
CA GLN A 19 -2.18 -13.03 27.65
C GLN A 19 -2.30 -14.49 27.19
N ILE A 20 -1.31 -15.00 26.45
CA ILE A 20 -1.25 -16.42 26.06
C ILE A 20 -1.17 -17.29 27.32
N ALA A 21 -0.27 -16.97 28.25
CA ALA A 21 -0.11 -17.71 29.49
C ALA A 21 -1.40 -17.72 30.33
N ARG A 22 -2.07 -16.57 30.49
CA ARG A 22 -3.36 -16.45 31.18
C ARG A 22 -4.40 -17.38 30.55
N ARG A 23 -4.57 -17.33 29.22
CA ARG A 23 -5.53 -18.18 28.49
C ARG A 23 -5.27 -19.67 28.70
N GLU A 24 -4.02 -20.11 28.59
CA GLU A 24 -3.64 -21.51 28.80
C GLU A 24 -3.92 -21.97 30.23
N MET A 25 -3.67 -21.10 31.23
CA MET A 25 -3.95 -21.38 32.64
C MET A 25 -5.46 -21.39 32.93
N ASP A 26 -6.23 -20.49 32.33
CA ASP A 26 -7.69 -20.43 32.45
C ASP A 26 -8.35 -21.70 31.90
N ASP A 27 -7.88 -22.17 30.74
CA ASP A 27 -8.32 -23.41 30.12
C ASP A 27 -7.95 -24.63 30.99
N PHE A 28 -6.74 -24.65 31.57
CA PHE A 28 -6.27 -25.73 32.43
C PHE A 28 -7.02 -25.80 33.77
N LEU A 29 -7.26 -24.64 34.41
CA LEU A 29 -7.95 -24.51 35.70
C LEU A 29 -9.47 -24.64 35.57
N GLY A 30 -10.03 -24.31 34.40
CA GLY A 30 -11.45 -24.43 34.11
C GLY A 30 -12.27 -23.18 34.34
N TYR A 31 -11.67 -22.01 34.16
CA TYR A 31 -12.37 -20.74 34.24
C TYR A 31 -13.18 -20.44 32.96
N THR A 32 -12.81 -21.03 31.82
CA THR A 32 -13.36 -20.73 30.49
C THR A 32 -14.18 -21.87 29.86
N THR A 33 -14.01 -23.13 30.28
CA THR A 33 -14.65 -24.30 29.65
C THR A 33 -15.27 -25.27 30.67
N GLU A 34 -16.38 -25.95 30.30
CA GLU A 34 -17.08 -26.95 31.14
C GLU A 34 -16.28 -28.26 31.38
N ARG A 35 -15.09 -28.40 30.79
CA ARG A 35 -14.19 -29.53 30.98
C ARG A 35 -12.77 -29.04 31.25
N SER A 36 -12.39 -29.00 32.52
CA SER A 36 -11.01 -28.73 32.92
C SER A 36 -10.33 -29.96 33.49
N VAL A 37 -9.01 -30.02 33.33
CA VAL A 37 -8.18 -31.08 33.92
C VAL A 37 -8.37 -31.10 35.43
N ARG A 38 -8.52 -29.93 36.07
CA ARG A 38 -8.84 -29.81 37.49
C ARG A 38 -10.20 -30.42 37.83
N ALA A 39 -11.24 -30.16 37.04
CA ALA A 39 -12.57 -30.74 37.25
C ALA A 39 -12.56 -32.27 37.05
N ASP A 40 -11.83 -32.77 36.06
CA ASP A 40 -11.70 -34.20 35.80
C ASP A 40 -10.83 -34.91 36.85
N MET A 41 -9.77 -34.27 37.37
CA MET A 41 -8.96 -34.82 38.46
C MET A 41 -9.68 -34.76 39.81
N ASN A 42 -10.46 -33.71 40.08
CA ASN A 42 -11.35 -33.65 41.26
C ASN A 42 -12.44 -34.71 41.21
N ARG A 43 -13.01 -35.00 40.01
CA ARG A 43 -13.95 -36.13 39.82
C ARG A 43 -13.31 -37.50 40.09
N LEU A 44 -11.99 -37.59 40.00
CA LEU A 44 -11.20 -38.79 40.27
C LEU A 44 -10.60 -38.80 41.70
N ASP A 45 -11.00 -37.88 42.57
CA ASP A 45 -10.50 -37.71 43.96
C ASP A 45 -8.97 -37.46 44.06
N VAL A 46 -8.36 -36.93 42.99
CA VAL A 46 -6.93 -36.60 42.96
C VAL A 46 -6.75 -35.11 43.27
N THR A 47 -6.40 -34.79 44.52
CA THR A 47 -5.96 -33.45 44.92
C THR A 47 -4.45 -33.35 44.85
N SER A 48 -3.91 -32.29 44.25
CA SER A 48 -2.47 -32.05 44.16
C SER A 48 -2.15 -30.62 44.59
N THR A 49 -1.12 -30.46 45.42
CA THR A 49 -0.55 -29.14 45.79
C THR A 49 -0.11 -28.34 44.57
N GLY A 50 0.20 -29.02 43.45
CA GLY A 50 0.51 -28.35 42.18
C GLY A 50 -0.64 -27.51 41.61
N PHE A 51 -1.89 -27.76 41.98
CA PHE A 51 -3.01 -26.90 41.58
C PHE A 51 -3.09 -25.61 42.41
N GLU A 52 -2.64 -25.65 43.66
CA GLU A 52 -2.56 -24.46 44.53
C GLU A 52 -1.40 -23.58 44.05
N ASP A 53 -0.25 -24.17 43.74
CA ASP A 53 0.89 -23.45 43.15
C ASP A 53 0.52 -22.81 41.81
N LEU A 54 -0.26 -23.50 40.97
CA LEU A 54 -0.69 -22.99 39.66
C LEU A 54 -1.74 -21.88 39.79
N ALA A 55 -2.57 -21.88 40.85
CA ALA A 55 -3.47 -20.77 41.15
C ALA A 55 -2.71 -19.51 41.63
N VAL A 56 -1.63 -19.68 42.41
CA VAL A 56 -0.76 -18.58 42.81
C VAL A 56 -0.02 -17.98 41.61
N VAL A 57 0.45 -18.83 40.68
CA VAL A 57 1.05 -18.36 39.43
C VAL A 57 0.01 -17.65 38.56
N HIS A 58 -1.23 -18.11 38.53
CA HIS A 58 -2.33 -17.48 37.79
C HIS A 58 -2.61 -16.07 38.31
N GLU A 59 -2.76 -15.92 39.63
CA GLU A 59 -2.95 -14.60 40.28
C GLU A 59 -1.76 -13.66 40.01
N TRP A 60 -0.53 -14.20 40.01
CA TRP A 60 0.65 -13.43 39.64
C TRP A 60 0.64 -13.02 38.16
N VAL A 61 0.24 -13.91 37.23
CA VAL A 61 0.14 -13.61 35.80
C VAL A 61 -0.90 -12.52 35.56
N GLU A 62 -2.06 -12.57 36.23
CA GLU A 62 -3.07 -11.51 36.12
C GLU A 62 -2.54 -10.16 36.61
N SER A 63 -1.93 -10.13 37.80
CA SER A 63 -1.34 -8.90 38.35
C SER A 63 -0.20 -8.35 37.49
N ALA A 64 0.68 -9.23 36.98
CA ALA A 64 1.80 -8.82 36.13
C ALA A 64 1.33 -8.35 34.75
N LEU A 65 0.27 -8.95 34.19
CA LEU A 65 -0.32 -8.52 32.92
C LEU A 65 -0.87 -7.11 33.04
N GLN A 66 -1.63 -6.81 34.09
CA GLN A 66 -2.17 -5.47 34.36
C GLN A 66 -1.05 -4.41 34.49
N GLU A 67 -0.04 -4.70 35.31
CA GLU A 67 1.09 -3.78 35.49
C GLU A 67 1.86 -3.56 34.18
N THR A 68 2.03 -4.61 33.37
CA THR A 68 2.74 -4.55 32.09
C THR A 68 1.96 -3.78 31.03
N GLN A 69 0.65 -3.95 30.95
CA GLN A 69 -0.21 -3.19 30.03
C GLN A 69 -0.26 -1.71 30.41
N ARG A 70 -0.35 -1.38 31.71
CA ARG A 70 -0.25 0.01 32.17
C ARG A 70 1.08 0.62 31.79
N ARG A 71 2.19 -0.10 32.01
CA ARG A 71 3.53 0.31 31.57
C ARG A 71 3.60 0.45 30.05
N LEU A 72 2.93 -0.41 29.29
CA LEU A 72 2.89 -0.33 27.83
C LEU A 72 2.15 0.92 27.35
N GLY A 73 0.99 1.24 27.93
CA GLY A 73 0.24 2.47 27.64
C GLY A 73 1.09 3.72 27.88
N LEU A 74 1.76 3.79 29.05
CA LEU A 74 2.70 4.87 29.37
C LEU A 74 3.96 4.86 28.50
N ALA A 75 4.45 3.69 28.10
CA ALA A 75 5.61 3.61 27.22
C ALA A 75 5.28 4.17 25.83
N ARG A 76 4.13 3.78 25.26
CA ARG A 76 3.62 4.27 23.97
C ARG A 76 3.40 5.78 24.01
N ALA A 77 2.89 6.28 25.13
CA ALA A 77 2.74 7.71 25.38
C ALA A 77 4.03 8.51 25.23
N ILE A 78 5.07 8.06 25.95
CA ILE A 78 6.36 8.73 25.99
C ILE A 78 7.09 8.58 24.65
N GLN A 79 6.91 7.44 23.97
CA GLN A 79 7.46 7.22 22.64
C GLN A 79 6.85 8.19 21.62
N HIS A 80 5.57 8.55 21.76
CA HIS A 80 4.94 9.54 20.89
C HIS A 80 5.51 10.94 21.05
N GLN A 81 5.95 11.30 22.26
CA GLN A 81 6.67 12.55 22.53
C GLN A 81 8.13 12.51 22.05
N GLN A 82 8.71 11.32 21.91
CA GLN A 82 10.08 11.08 21.48
C GLN A 82 10.15 9.96 20.42
N PRO A 83 9.67 10.20 19.17
CA PRO A 83 9.43 9.13 18.20
C PRO A 83 10.66 8.29 17.84
N ASN A 84 11.84 8.90 17.93
CA ASN A 84 13.12 8.27 17.59
C ASN A 84 13.83 7.62 18.79
N ALA A 85 13.21 7.61 19.97
CA ALA A 85 13.80 6.98 21.15
C ALA A 85 13.61 5.45 21.09
N PRO A 86 14.69 4.65 21.01
CA PRO A 86 14.58 3.19 20.99
C PRO A 86 14.09 2.60 22.32
N MET A 87 14.19 3.38 23.40
CA MET A 87 13.74 3.05 24.74
C MET A 87 13.15 4.31 25.36
N VAL A 88 12.06 4.17 26.11
CA VAL A 88 11.41 5.26 26.82
C VAL A 88 11.66 5.15 28.31
N GLN A 89 11.81 6.30 28.98
CA GLN A 89 11.97 6.35 30.43
C GLN A 89 10.61 6.53 31.10
N ILE A 90 10.13 5.50 31.77
CA ILE A 90 8.94 5.59 32.62
C ILE A 90 9.38 6.00 34.02
N GLU A 91 8.77 7.03 34.58
CA GLU A 91 8.93 7.37 35.99
C GLU A 91 8.09 6.39 36.83
N GLU A 92 8.74 5.48 37.53
CA GLU A 92 8.08 4.41 38.29
C GLU A 92 7.19 4.94 39.44
N ASN A 93 7.47 6.16 39.91
CA ASN A 93 6.68 6.83 40.93
C ASN A 93 5.32 7.32 40.38
N ALA A 94 5.26 7.70 39.09
CA ALA A 94 3.99 8.07 38.45
C ALA A 94 3.07 6.86 38.25
N THR A 95 3.63 5.65 38.09
CA THR A 95 2.89 4.37 38.03
C THR A 95 2.45 3.82 39.38
N THR A 96 3.03 4.27 40.50
CA THR A 96 2.71 3.74 41.84
C THR A 96 1.89 4.68 42.74
N ASP A 97 1.78 5.97 42.43
CA ASP A 97 1.11 6.96 43.29
C ASP A 97 -0.37 7.24 42.96
N LEU A 98 -0.90 6.74 41.84
CA LEU A 98 -2.34 6.78 41.53
C LEU A 98 -2.95 5.39 41.75
N GLU A 99 -3.67 5.24 42.86
CA GLU A 99 -4.61 4.13 43.07
C GLU A 99 -5.62 4.14 41.90
N PRO A 100 -5.95 3.01 41.26
CA PRO A 100 -6.87 2.97 40.11
C PRO A 100 -8.17 3.74 40.35
N GLY A 101 -8.74 3.62 41.55
CA GLY A 101 -9.95 4.35 41.94
C GLY A 101 -9.78 5.86 42.15
N LEU A 102 -8.54 6.39 42.28
CA LEU A 102 -8.25 7.82 42.27
C LEU A 102 -8.06 8.34 40.84
N ALA A 103 -7.36 7.58 39.99
CA ALA A 103 -7.21 7.90 38.57
C ALA A 103 -8.59 7.95 37.87
N GLU A 104 -9.41 6.93 38.07
CA GLU A 104 -10.78 6.88 37.55
C GLU A 104 -11.60 8.09 38.00
N ARG A 105 -11.53 8.46 39.29
CA ARG A 105 -12.24 9.65 39.82
C ARG A 105 -11.75 10.93 39.17
N GLN A 106 -10.44 11.10 38.99
CA GLN A 106 -9.88 12.27 38.33
C GLN A 106 -10.43 12.41 36.90
N GLY A 107 -10.47 11.31 36.14
CA GLY A 107 -11.09 11.28 34.82
C GLY A 107 -12.57 11.64 34.84
N ARG A 108 -13.35 11.06 35.76
CA ARG A 108 -14.78 11.37 35.93
C ARG A 108 -15.03 12.83 36.32
N ASP A 109 -14.22 13.39 37.20
CA ASP A 109 -14.34 14.78 37.65
C ASP A 109 -14.02 15.76 36.51
N LEU A 110 -13.04 15.43 35.67
CA LEU A 110 -12.76 16.18 34.43
C LEU A 110 -13.93 16.08 33.44
N ALA A 111 -14.45 14.88 33.17
CA ALA A 111 -15.60 14.69 32.29
C ALA A 111 -16.86 15.43 32.78
N THR A 112 -17.08 15.47 34.10
CA THR A 112 -18.19 16.22 34.71
C THR A 112 -18.06 17.72 34.43
N ARG A 113 -16.87 18.28 34.58
CA ARG A 113 -16.62 19.70 34.24
C ARG A 113 -16.84 19.99 32.76
N VAL A 114 -16.38 19.11 31.87
CA VAL A 114 -16.62 19.24 30.43
C VAL A 114 -18.13 19.23 30.12
N LYS A 115 -18.91 18.33 30.74
CA LYS A 115 -20.37 18.30 30.59
C LYS A 115 -21.05 19.58 31.10
N GLU A 116 -20.61 20.08 32.26
CA GLU A 116 -21.20 21.27 32.87
C GLU A 116 -20.89 22.55 32.08
N ALA A 117 -19.69 22.65 31.53
CA ALA A 117 -19.28 23.76 30.68
C ALA A 117 -19.89 23.68 29.27
N GLY A 118 -20.08 22.46 28.73
CA GLY A 118 -20.54 22.22 27.37
C GLY A 118 -19.48 22.48 26.28
N GLU A 119 -18.27 22.88 26.69
CA GLU A 119 -17.09 23.10 25.86
C GLU A 119 -15.84 22.72 26.68
N VAL A 120 -14.68 22.71 26.04
CA VAL A 120 -13.41 22.43 26.74
C VAL A 120 -12.52 23.67 26.68
N ASP A 121 -12.02 24.08 27.84
CA ASP A 121 -11.07 25.17 27.97
C ASP A 121 -9.61 24.68 28.04
N ALA A 122 -8.66 25.62 28.03
CA ALA A 122 -7.24 25.31 28.04
C ALA A 122 -6.80 24.57 29.32
N ASP A 123 -7.40 24.89 30.47
CA ASP A 123 -7.03 24.29 31.76
C ASP A 123 -7.49 22.82 31.80
N MET A 124 -8.70 22.53 31.29
CA MET A 124 -9.21 21.17 31.15
C MET A 124 -8.37 20.33 30.20
N MET A 125 -7.83 20.92 29.13
CA MET A 125 -6.97 20.19 28.19
C MET A 125 -5.55 19.96 28.71
N GLU A 126 -4.99 20.91 29.48
CA GLU A 126 -3.71 20.69 30.18
C GLU A 126 -3.85 19.54 31.19
N GLU A 127 -5.00 19.45 31.87
CA GLU A 127 -5.30 18.32 32.75
C GLU A 127 -5.52 17.02 31.97
N LEU A 128 -6.24 17.06 30.84
CA LEU A 128 -6.41 15.89 29.98
C LEU A 128 -5.05 15.37 29.50
N GLU A 129 -4.15 16.25 29.06
CA GLU A 129 -2.81 15.89 28.60
C GLU A 129 -1.99 15.16 29.67
N GLN A 130 -2.20 15.48 30.95
CA GLN A 130 -1.54 14.78 32.06
C GLN A 130 -2.05 13.35 32.27
N ILE A 131 -3.32 13.07 31.94
CA ILE A 131 -3.97 11.78 32.24
C ILE A 131 -4.29 10.94 31.00
N VAL A 132 -4.13 11.48 29.78
CA VAL A 132 -4.55 10.86 28.50
C VAL A 132 -3.98 9.46 28.23
N TYR A 133 -2.92 9.11 28.95
CA TYR A 133 -2.19 7.86 28.83
C TYR A 133 -2.37 6.91 30.03
N ASP A 134 -3.20 7.28 31.01
CA ASP A 134 -3.60 6.40 32.12
C ASP A 134 -4.94 5.72 31.77
N PRO A 135 -4.98 4.38 31.59
CA PRO A 135 -6.19 3.64 31.23
C PRO A 135 -7.35 3.83 32.20
N ASP A 136 -7.08 3.80 33.52
CA ASP A 136 -8.12 3.94 34.56
C ASP A 136 -8.75 5.33 34.52
N ALA A 137 -7.91 6.37 34.39
CA ALA A 137 -8.38 7.75 34.28
C ALA A 137 -9.21 7.97 33.01
N MET A 138 -8.73 7.50 31.86
CA MET A 138 -9.45 7.69 30.61
C MET A 138 -10.71 6.85 30.50
N ALA A 139 -10.74 5.64 31.07
CA ALA A 139 -11.95 4.85 31.20
C ALA A 139 -12.98 5.54 32.09
N GLY A 140 -12.55 6.14 33.21
CA GLY A 140 -13.40 6.99 34.04
C GLY A 140 -13.95 8.21 33.28
N PHE A 141 -13.10 8.91 32.52
CA PHE A 141 -13.48 10.07 31.72
C PHE A 141 -14.54 9.71 30.66
N TYR A 142 -14.31 8.67 29.87
CA TYR A 142 -15.24 8.26 28.81
C TYR A 142 -16.50 7.60 29.34
N ALA A 143 -16.43 6.81 30.42
CA ALA A 143 -17.61 6.26 31.08
C ALA A 143 -18.54 7.33 31.60
N GLU A 144 -17.98 8.39 32.17
CA GLU A 144 -18.77 9.53 32.60
C GLU A 144 -19.31 10.27 31.38
N LEU A 145 -18.47 10.66 30.42
CA LEU A 145 -18.90 11.45 29.26
C LEU A 145 -20.02 10.77 28.46
N GLY A 146 -19.88 9.47 28.19
CA GLY A 146 -20.77 8.67 27.36
C GLY A 146 -20.47 8.79 25.85
N PRO A 147 -20.91 7.81 25.04
CA PRO A 147 -20.52 7.69 23.63
C PRO A 147 -20.99 8.86 22.76
N GLU A 148 -22.23 9.32 22.94
CA GLU A 148 -22.78 10.41 22.11
C GLU A 148 -22.10 11.76 22.42
N MET A 149 -21.92 12.09 23.70
CA MET A 149 -21.26 13.34 24.08
C MET A 149 -19.78 13.33 23.69
N ALA A 150 -19.09 12.19 23.80
CA ALA A 150 -17.73 12.04 23.29
C ALA A 150 -17.65 12.38 21.80
N ALA A 151 -18.56 11.82 20.99
CA ALA A 151 -18.62 12.09 19.57
C ALA A 151 -18.93 13.57 19.27
N ARG A 152 -19.96 14.15 19.92
CA ARG A 152 -20.31 15.57 19.74
C ARG A 152 -19.19 16.51 20.17
N LEU A 153 -18.47 16.16 21.23
CA LEU A 153 -17.30 16.91 21.68
C LEU A 153 -16.21 16.90 20.61
N ALA A 154 -15.86 15.74 20.07
CA ALA A 154 -14.89 15.65 18.98
C ALA A 154 -15.35 16.44 17.74
N ALA A 155 -16.63 16.34 17.37
CA ALA A 155 -17.21 17.10 16.26
C ALA A 155 -17.15 18.61 16.50
N SER A 156 -17.39 19.06 17.73
CA SER A 156 -17.26 20.49 18.08
C SER A 156 -15.86 21.01 17.83
N MET A 157 -14.80 20.22 18.07
CA MET A 157 -13.42 20.59 17.77
C MET A 157 -13.17 20.74 16.26
N GLY A 158 -13.85 19.93 15.43
CA GLY A 158 -13.75 20.00 13.98
C GLY A 158 -14.39 21.26 13.36
N MET A 159 -15.35 21.87 14.05
CA MET A 159 -16.05 23.06 13.57
C MET A 159 -15.14 24.31 13.60
N PRO A 160 -15.12 25.14 12.54
CA PRO A 160 -14.36 26.40 12.53
C PRO A 160 -14.72 27.37 13.66
N GLU A 161 -15.96 27.31 14.14
CA GLU A 161 -16.51 28.20 15.18
C GLU A 161 -16.31 27.69 16.61
N SER A 162 -15.54 26.62 16.81
CA SER A 162 -15.38 25.91 18.09
C SER A 162 -14.84 26.75 19.24
N GLY A 163 -14.27 27.92 18.97
CA GLY A 163 -13.66 28.80 19.99
C GLY A 163 -12.27 28.36 20.45
N VAL A 164 -11.83 27.16 20.03
CA VAL A 164 -10.58 26.51 20.44
C VAL A 164 -9.37 26.96 19.61
N GLY A 165 -9.64 27.56 18.44
CA GLY A 165 -8.63 28.17 17.57
C GLY A 165 -7.56 27.18 17.11
N GLU A 166 -6.30 27.61 17.12
CA GLU A 166 -5.15 26.86 16.60
C GLU A 166 -4.88 25.54 17.36
N ASN A 167 -5.47 25.35 18.54
CA ASN A 167 -5.27 24.14 19.36
C ASN A 167 -6.22 22.98 19.02
N ALA A 168 -7.23 23.21 18.17
CA ALA A 168 -8.30 22.23 17.92
C ALA A 168 -7.76 20.85 17.50
N GLN A 169 -6.77 20.80 16.62
CA GLN A 169 -6.16 19.54 16.16
C GLN A 169 -5.48 18.79 17.30
N GLN A 170 -4.71 19.49 18.14
CA GLN A 170 -4.03 18.89 19.28
C GLN A 170 -5.05 18.35 20.29
N TYR A 171 -6.16 19.05 20.51
CA TYR A 171 -7.19 18.62 21.46
C TYR A 171 -7.94 17.39 20.96
N LEU A 172 -8.31 17.35 19.68
CA LEU A 172 -8.89 16.16 19.07
C LEU A 172 -7.93 14.97 19.14
N LYS A 173 -6.64 15.19 18.92
CA LYS A 173 -5.60 14.17 19.04
C LYS A 173 -5.54 13.59 20.46
N LEU A 174 -5.58 14.43 21.50
CA LEU A 174 -5.63 13.98 22.88
C LEU A 174 -6.91 13.18 23.18
N LEU A 175 -8.07 13.64 22.73
CA LEU A 175 -9.31 12.88 22.89
C LEU A 175 -9.21 11.50 22.20
N SER A 176 -8.77 11.45 20.96
CA SER A 176 -8.62 10.19 20.20
C SER A 176 -7.63 9.22 20.87
N ILE A 177 -6.48 9.72 21.33
CA ILE A 177 -5.50 8.92 22.09
C ILE A 177 -6.15 8.41 23.38
N GLY A 178 -6.81 9.29 24.12
CA GLY A 178 -7.48 8.95 25.36
C GLY A 178 -8.54 7.87 25.18
N LEU A 179 -9.27 7.86 24.05
CA LEU A 179 -10.27 6.81 23.77
C LEU A 179 -9.58 5.47 23.56
N GLY A 180 -8.50 5.43 22.78
CA GLY A 180 -7.69 4.22 22.61
C GLY A 180 -7.16 3.71 23.95
N THR A 181 -6.63 4.60 24.78
CA THR A 181 -6.15 4.31 26.14
C THR A 181 -7.26 3.76 27.04
N ALA A 182 -8.45 4.36 27.03
CA ALA A 182 -9.60 3.93 27.82
C ALA A 182 -10.05 2.50 27.47
N MET A 183 -9.95 2.14 26.19
CA MET A 183 -10.30 0.79 25.72
C MET A 183 -9.26 -0.28 26.08
N MET A 184 -8.13 0.11 26.69
CA MET A 184 -7.13 -0.81 27.23
C MET A 184 -7.37 -1.18 28.69
N ASP A 185 -8.34 -0.55 29.38
CA ASP A 185 -8.70 -0.88 30.77
C ASP A 185 -9.33 -2.29 30.86
N GLU A 186 -8.75 -3.15 31.69
CA GLU A 186 -9.23 -4.52 31.92
C GLU A 186 -10.43 -4.59 32.88
N THR A 187 -10.63 -3.56 33.71
CA THR A 187 -11.73 -3.45 34.67
C THR A 187 -12.58 -2.20 34.43
N PRO A 188 -13.13 -2.05 33.21
CA PRO A 188 -13.79 -0.82 32.81
C PRO A 188 -14.97 -0.49 33.75
N PRO A 189 -15.14 0.78 34.14
CA PRO A 189 -16.21 1.20 35.04
C PRO A 189 -17.60 1.01 34.40
N GLU A 190 -18.65 0.98 35.24
CA GLU A 190 -20.04 0.65 34.86
C GLU A 190 -20.62 1.47 33.68
N GLY A 191 -20.03 2.61 33.32
CA GLY A 191 -20.42 3.42 32.16
C GLY A 191 -19.72 3.11 30.83
N MET A 192 -18.56 2.45 30.84
CA MET A 192 -17.83 2.11 29.61
C MET A 192 -18.60 1.11 28.73
N GLY A 193 -19.46 0.27 29.31
CA GLY A 193 -20.29 -0.66 28.56
C GLY A 193 -21.19 0.00 27.50
N ALA A 194 -21.53 1.28 27.67
CA ALA A 194 -22.29 2.05 26.69
C ALA A 194 -21.53 2.27 25.37
N PHE A 195 -20.19 2.16 25.36
CA PHE A 195 -19.40 2.26 24.13
C PHE A 195 -19.60 1.08 23.18
N SER A 196 -20.27 0.00 23.60
CA SER A 196 -20.78 -1.01 22.66
C SER A 196 -21.79 -0.43 21.65
N GLU A 197 -22.45 0.69 21.99
CA GLU A 197 -23.37 1.41 21.11
C GLU A 197 -22.67 2.46 20.24
N PHE A 198 -21.37 2.72 20.47
CA PHE A 198 -20.62 3.77 19.78
C PHE A 198 -20.57 3.55 18.27
N GLY A 199 -20.52 2.30 17.82
CA GLY A 199 -20.51 1.96 16.39
C GLY A 199 -21.89 1.72 15.76
N LEU A 200 -23.00 2.00 16.45
CA LEU A 200 -24.34 1.81 15.87
C LEU A 200 -24.68 2.90 14.85
N ALA A 201 -25.54 2.58 13.88
CA ALA A 201 -26.00 3.53 12.87
C ALA A 201 -26.59 4.82 13.44
N THR A 202 -26.32 5.94 12.76
CA THR A 202 -26.77 7.28 13.14
C THR A 202 -27.05 8.12 11.89
N ASP A 203 -28.08 8.96 11.97
CA ASP A 203 -28.40 9.96 10.94
C ASP A 203 -27.87 11.36 11.30
N ASP A 204 -27.22 11.53 12.45
CA ASP A 204 -26.65 12.80 12.91
C ASP A 204 -25.20 12.95 12.41
N PRO A 205 -24.92 13.91 11.50
CA PRO A 205 -23.58 14.12 10.95
C PRO A 205 -22.51 14.46 11.99
N GLN A 206 -22.86 15.19 13.05
CA GLN A 206 -21.88 15.53 14.09
C GLN A 206 -21.49 14.28 14.88
N VAL A 207 -22.46 13.44 15.23
CA VAL A 207 -22.17 12.18 15.92
C VAL A 207 -21.36 11.26 15.02
N ALA A 208 -21.71 11.14 13.73
CA ALA A 208 -21.01 10.30 12.79
C ALA A 208 -19.55 10.73 12.58
N TRP A 209 -19.35 12.01 12.23
CA TRP A 209 -18.01 12.56 12.02
C TRP A 209 -17.18 12.47 13.30
N GLY A 210 -17.75 12.83 14.46
CA GLY A 210 -17.07 12.80 15.75
C GLY A 210 -16.60 11.41 16.17
N ARG A 211 -17.41 10.37 15.91
CA ARG A 211 -17.02 8.97 16.16
C ARG A 211 -15.79 8.58 15.36
N LEU A 212 -15.78 8.87 14.06
CA LEU A 212 -14.67 8.55 13.16
C LEU A 212 -13.43 9.41 13.45
N ALA A 213 -13.62 10.68 13.83
CA ALA A 213 -12.55 11.58 14.23
C ALA A 213 -11.80 11.09 15.48
N LEU A 214 -12.52 10.50 16.44
CA LEU A 214 -11.94 9.88 17.63
C LEU A 214 -11.11 8.61 17.31
N LEU A 215 -11.24 8.04 16.11
CA LEU A 215 -10.45 6.89 15.67
C LEU A 215 -9.18 7.26 14.89
N GLN A 216 -8.88 8.55 14.68
CA GLN A 216 -7.79 8.98 13.79
C GLN A 216 -6.39 8.91 14.39
N TYR A 217 -6.24 9.06 15.72
CA TYR A 217 -4.92 9.21 16.35
C TYR A 217 -4.64 8.19 17.46
N GLY A 218 -5.68 7.64 18.08
CA GLY A 218 -5.56 6.60 19.10
C GLY A 218 -5.02 5.28 18.57
N ASP A 219 -4.50 4.48 19.49
CA ASP A 219 -4.12 3.10 19.22
C ASP A 219 -5.28 2.16 19.57
N PHE A 220 -5.82 1.54 18.53
CA PHE A 220 -6.92 0.57 18.61
C PHE A 220 -6.49 -0.82 18.11
N SER A 221 -5.18 -1.10 18.07
CA SER A 221 -4.64 -2.38 17.59
C SER A 221 -5.22 -3.61 18.32
N GLY A 222 -5.48 -3.49 19.62
CA GLY A 222 -6.14 -4.53 20.43
C GLY A 222 -7.67 -4.56 20.34
N GLN A 223 -8.28 -3.61 19.61
CA GLN A 223 -9.72 -3.34 19.63
C GLN A 223 -10.29 -3.21 18.20
N GLN A 224 -9.78 -4.00 17.25
CA GLN A 224 -10.18 -3.89 15.83
C GLN A 224 -11.68 -4.12 15.61
N ALA A 225 -12.34 -4.97 16.40
CA ALA A 225 -13.78 -5.18 16.30
C ALA A 225 -14.59 -3.90 16.63
N PHE A 226 -14.09 -3.07 17.56
CA PHE A 226 -14.70 -1.79 17.89
C PHE A 226 -14.53 -0.78 16.73
N VAL A 227 -13.34 -0.75 16.12
CA VAL A 227 -13.07 0.09 14.94
C VAL A 227 -13.94 -0.34 13.76
N GLU A 228 -14.00 -1.65 13.48
CA GLU A 228 -14.82 -2.28 12.45
C GLU A 228 -16.28 -1.88 12.58
N GLN A 229 -16.87 -2.12 13.76
CA GLN A 229 -18.26 -1.78 14.05
C GLN A 229 -18.51 -0.28 13.83
N THR A 230 -17.58 0.57 14.27
CA THR A 230 -17.72 2.02 14.16
C THR A 230 -17.65 2.50 12.71
N VAL A 231 -16.68 2.04 11.93
CA VAL A 231 -16.52 2.40 10.53
C VAL A 231 -17.73 1.95 9.70
N ASN A 232 -18.19 0.71 9.90
CA ASN A 232 -19.36 0.16 9.19
C ASN A 232 -20.65 0.87 9.57
N GLY A 233 -21.01 0.86 10.85
CA GLY A 233 -22.29 1.40 11.28
C GLY A 233 -22.39 2.92 11.11
N THR A 234 -21.27 3.65 11.17
CA THR A 234 -21.29 5.11 11.06
C THR A 234 -21.29 5.62 9.61
N ALA A 235 -20.70 4.88 8.67
CA ALA A 235 -20.51 5.37 7.30
C ALA A 235 -20.65 4.30 6.22
N LEU A 236 -19.91 3.18 6.30
CA LEU A 236 -19.78 2.28 5.16
C LEU A 236 -21.04 1.47 4.88
N ASP A 237 -21.80 1.05 5.89
CA ASP A 237 -23.08 0.36 5.67
C ASP A 237 -24.06 1.25 4.90
N ALA A 238 -24.09 2.55 5.23
CA ALA A 238 -24.92 3.53 4.55
C ALA A 238 -24.43 3.84 3.13
N PHE A 239 -23.11 3.80 2.90
CA PHE A 239 -22.52 3.95 1.57
C PHE A 239 -22.73 2.72 0.68
N SER A 240 -22.83 1.53 1.27
CA SER A 240 -23.15 0.26 0.62
C SER A 240 -24.65 0.11 0.33
N ALA A 241 -25.52 0.85 1.03
CA ALA A 241 -26.96 0.82 0.85
C ALA A 241 -27.42 1.27 -0.55
N LYS A 242 -28.67 0.97 -0.90
CA LYS A 242 -29.23 1.30 -2.24
C LYS A 242 -29.46 2.79 -2.45
N ASP A 243 -29.69 3.52 -1.37
CA ASP A 243 -29.93 4.97 -1.31
C ASP A 243 -28.67 5.75 -0.91
N TRP A 244 -27.48 5.18 -1.14
CA TRP A 244 -26.18 5.80 -0.82
C TRP A 244 -26.01 7.22 -1.37
N ALA A 245 -26.66 7.54 -2.48
CA ALA A 245 -26.60 8.85 -3.13
C ALA A 245 -27.73 9.81 -2.71
N ASP A 246 -28.66 9.39 -1.82
CA ASP A 246 -29.69 10.30 -1.30
C ASP A 246 -29.01 11.38 -0.45
N PRO A 247 -29.24 12.69 -0.70
CA PRO A 247 -28.66 13.77 0.09
C PRO A 247 -28.98 13.72 1.59
N ASN A 248 -29.95 12.91 2.03
CA ASN A 248 -30.27 12.67 3.43
C ASN A 248 -29.54 11.48 4.03
N ASN A 249 -28.98 10.59 3.23
CA ASN A 249 -28.19 9.46 3.68
C ASN A 249 -26.88 9.96 4.29
N ILE A 250 -26.48 9.42 5.46
CA ILE A 250 -25.30 9.86 6.21
C ILE A 250 -24.00 9.79 5.38
N SER A 251 -23.91 8.87 4.41
CA SER A 251 -22.75 8.74 3.52
C SER A 251 -22.58 9.87 2.50
N THR A 252 -23.56 10.77 2.39
CA THR A 252 -23.47 12.01 1.61
C THR A 252 -23.26 13.25 2.46
N LYS A 253 -23.24 13.10 3.79
CA LYS A 253 -23.16 14.21 4.73
C LYS A 253 -21.71 14.57 5.05
N THR A 254 -21.53 15.83 5.38
CA THR A 254 -20.29 16.42 5.90
C THR A 254 -20.53 16.95 7.31
N LEU A 255 -19.46 17.25 8.05
CA LEU A 255 -19.55 17.92 9.34
C LEU A 255 -20.13 19.35 9.22
N GLY A 256 -19.76 20.08 8.15
CA GLY A 256 -20.15 21.46 7.92
C GLY A 256 -19.96 21.88 6.46
N ASP A 257 -19.96 23.20 6.22
CA ASP A 257 -19.67 23.79 4.92
C ASP A 257 -18.22 24.33 4.93
N GLY A 258 -17.23 23.49 4.60
CA GLY A 258 -15.82 23.89 4.40
C GLY A 258 -14.81 23.21 5.33
N ASP A 259 -13.53 23.56 5.14
CA ASP A 259 -12.41 22.92 5.84
C ASP A 259 -12.59 22.85 7.37
N THR A 260 -12.25 21.70 7.95
CA THR A 260 -12.32 21.51 9.40
C THR A 260 -11.17 22.25 10.09
N ALA A 261 -11.39 22.69 11.34
CA ALA A 261 -10.36 23.35 12.15
C ALA A 261 -9.20 22.42 12.56
N VAL A 262 -9.33 21.11 12.32
CA VAL A 262 -8.40 20.08 12.77
C VAL A 262 -7.57 19.46 11.64
N GLY A 263 -7.76 19.92 10.40
CA GLY A 263 -7.07 19.38 9.23
C GLY A 263 -7.48 17.95 8.86
N LEU A 264 -8.64 17.49 9.34
CA LEU A 264 -9.28 16.27 8.86
C LEU A 264 -10.29 16.62 7.77
N THR A 265 -10.61 15.66 6.91
CA THR A 265 -11.70 15.82 5.93
C THR A 265 -13.04 16.04 6.63
N GLU A 266 -13.89 16.90 6.06
CA GLU A 266 -15.27 17.11 6.54
C GLU A 266 -16.21 15.95 6.16
N ASP A 267 -15.81 15.15 5.16
CA ASP A 267 -16.60 14.06 4.60
C ASP A 267 -16.56 12.82 5.52
N ILE A 268 -17.75 12.37 5.93
CA ILE A 268 -17.90 11.27 6.87
C ILE A 268 -17.40 9.94 6.27
N THR A 269 -17.66 9.68 4.99
CA THR A 269 -17.21 8.45 4.32
C THR A 269 -15.71 8.49 4.06
N ALA A 270 -15.16 9.64 3.67
CA ALA A 270 -13.71 9.80 3.53
C ALA A 270 -12.98 9.56 4.86
N LEU A 271 -13.51 10.07 5.98
CA LEU A 271 -12.94 9.84 7.30
C LEU A 271 -12.98 8.37 7.74
N ALA A 272 -14.02 7.63 7.33
CA ALA A 272 -14.11 6.19 7.52
C ALA A 272 -13.01 5.45 6.74
N PHE A 273 -12.77 5.82 5.48
CA PHE A 273 -11.66 5.26 4.70
C PHE A 273 -10.28 5.63 5.27
N ASN A 274 -10.07 6.87 5.72
CA ASN A 274 -8.85 7.26 6.43
C ASN A 274 -8.60 6.41 7.69
N THR A 275 -9.67 6.04 8.40
CA THR A 275 -9.56 5.12 9.55
C THR A 275 -9.07 3.74 9.10
N LEU A 276 -9.63 3.19 8.01
CA LEU A 276 -9.22 1.89 7.48
C LEU A 276 -7.79 1.88 6.96
N ALA A 277 -7.33 2.96 6.30
CA ALA A 277 -5.98 3.07 5.75
C ALA A 277 -4.88 2.85 6.81
N ARG A 278 -5.17 3.08 8.10
CA ARG A 278 -4.27 2.86 9.23
C ARG A 278 -4.15 1.38 9.65
N TYR A 279 -5.09 0.53 9.24
CA TYR A 279 -5.21 -0.86 9.69
C TYR A 279 -5.36 -1.82 8.51
N PRO A 280 -4.27 -2.21 7.82
CA PRO A 280 -4.33 -2.99 6.57
C PRO A 280 -5.19 -4.25 6.65
N GLY A 281 -5.00 -5.09 7.67
CA GLY A 281 -5.78 -6.32 7.84
C GLY A 281 -7.28 -6.05 8.09
N LEU A 282 -7.60 -4.96 8.79
CA LEU A 282 -8.99 -4.54 8.97
C LEU A 282 -9.58 -3.96 7.68
N ALA A 283 -8.80 -3.21 6.90
CA ALA A 283 -9.22 -2.68 5.61
C ALA A 283 -9.55 -3.81 4.62
N THR A 284 -8.69 -4.84 4.52
CA THR A 284 -8.96 -6.05 3.73
C THR A 284 -10.27 -6.70 4.15
N LYS A 285 -10.45 -6.92 5.46
CA LYS A 285 -11.68 -7.53 6.00
C LYS A 285 -12.91 -6.68 5.69
N VAL A 286 -12.90 -5.41 6.07
CA VAL A 286 -14.06 -4.53 5.95
C VAL A 286 -14.48 -4.36 4.50
N LEU A 287 -13.54 -4.12 3.58
CA LEU A 287 -13.86 -3.89 2.16
C LEU A 287 -14.28 -5.17 1.42
N SER A 288 -13.87 -6.36 1.88
CA SER A 288 -14.29 -7.63 1.29
C SER A 288 -15.63 -8.15 1.80
N GLU A 289 -16.01 -7.79 3.03
CA GLU A 289 -17.25 -8.25 3.68
C GLU A 289 -18.44 -7.29 3.50
N GLN A 290 -18.28 -6.18 2.75
CA GLN A 290 -19.40 -5.29 2.44
C GLN A 290 -20.51 -5.98 1.61
N ASP A 291 -21.73 -5.46 1.71
CA ASP A 291 -22.89 -5.90 0.92
C ASP A 291 -22.73 -5.66 -0.60
N ILE A 292 -21.74 -4.87 -1.00
CA ILE A 292 -21.37 -4.59 -2.39
C ILE A 292 -19.92 -5.00 -2.65
N SER A 293 -19.59 -5.37 -3.89
CA SER A 293 -18.19 -5.69 -4.23
C SER A 293 -17.32 -4.44 -4.25
N ALA A 294 -16.01 -4.60 -4.11
CA ALA A 294 -15.05 -3.50 -4.23
C ALA A 294 -15.12 -2.80 -5.61
N LYS A 295 -15.53 -3.52 -6.66
CA LYS A 295 -15.80 -2.94 -7.98
C LYS A 295 -16.97 -1.95 -7.96
N GLU A 296 -18.11 -2.35 -7.41
CA GLU A 296 -19.26 -1.45 -7.24
C GLU A 296 -18.94 -0.28 -6.30
N MET A 297 -18.17 -0.52 -5.24
CA MET A 297 -17.69 0.54 -4.35
C MET A 297 -16.83 1.56 -5.10
N THR A 298 -15.92 1.10 -5.97
CA THR A 298 -15.10 1.95 -6.83
C THR A 298 -15.98 2.82 -7.74
N HIS A 299 -17.00 2.24 -8.37
CA HIS A 299 -17.95 2.98 -9.21
C HIS A 299 -18.67 4.08 -8.43
N ARG A 300 -19.10 3.80 -7.20
CA ARG A 300 -19.76 4.79 -6.32
C ARG A 300 -18.82 5.90 -5.90
N VAL A 301 -17.60 5.58 -5.50
CA VAL A 301 -16.60 6.59 -5.13
C VAL A 301 -16.29 7.49 -6.31
N TYR A 302 -16.09 6.94 -7.51
CA TYR A 302 -15.78 7.74 -8.69
C TYR A 302 -16.96 8.61 -9.11
N ALA A 303 -18.20 8.11 -8.98
CA ALA A 303 -19.41 8.89 -9.22
C ALA A 303 -19.56 10.03 -8.20
N ALA A 304 -19.28 9.78 -6.92
CA ALA A 304 -19.38 10.76 -5.84
C ALA A 304 -18.28 11.84 -5.90
N ALA A 305 -17.08 11.46 -6.33
CA ALA A 305 -15.94 12.37 -6.48
C ALA A 305 -16.04 13.28 -7.71
N GLY A 306 -16.91 12.94 -8.68
CA GLY A 306 -17.04 13.64 -9.96
C GLY A 306 -17.83 14.96 -9.92
N ASP A 307 -18.74 15.16 -8.96
CA ASP A 307 -19.58 16.37 -8.84
C ASP A 307 -20.31 16.41 -7.47
N PRO A 308 -20.20 17.47 -6.62
CA PRO A 308 -19.34 18.65 -6.71
C PRO A 308 -17.95 18.43 -6.09
N ALA A 309 -17.01 19.34 -6.40
CA ALA A 309 -15.60 19.35 -5.94
C ALA A 309 -15.38 19.28 -4.39
N GLN A 310 -16.45 19.24 -3.60
CA GLN A 310 -16.44 19.15 -2.14
C GLN A 310 -16.08 17.75 -1.63
N ARG A 311 -16.10 16.71 -2.48
CA ARG A 311 -15.76 15.33 -2.08
C ARG A 311 -14.43 14.84 -2.67
N ALA A 312 -13.51 15.75 -2.99
CA ALA A 312 -12.20 15.37 -3.54
C ALA A 312 -11.43 14.41 -2.60
N ASP A 313 -11.53 14.65 -1.29
CA ASP A 313 -10.93 13.82 -0.24
C ASP A 313 -11.48 12.39 -0.24
N LEU A 314 -12.72 12.15 -0.69
CA LEU A 314 -13.30 10.81 -0.71
C LEU A 314 -12.49 9.86 -1.59
N ALA A 315 -12.06 10.32 -2.77
CA ALA A 315 -11.29 9.49 -3.69
C ALA A 315 -9.86 9.25 -3.17
N ASP A 316 -9.24 10.25 -2.54
CA ASP A 316 -7.92 10.11 -1.92
C ASP A 316 -7.96 9.12 -0.75
N SER A 317 -8.88 9.34 0.20
CA SER A 317 -9.09 8.47 1.36
C SER A 317 -9.43 7.04 0.95
N PHE A 318 -10.31 6.86 -0.04
CA PHE A 318 -10.59 5.54 -0.61
C PHE A 318 -9.34 4.91 -1.22
N GLY A 319 -8.52 5.70 -1.93
CA GLY A 319 -7.21 5.29 -2.45
C GLY A 319 -6.29 4.72 -1.39
N LEU A 320 -6.11 5.45 -0.29
CA LEU A 320 -5.28 5.01 0.83
C LEU A 320 -5.85 3.76 1.52
N ALA A 321 -7.18 3.68 1.65
CA ALA A 321 -7.85 2.52 2.24
C ALA A 321 -7.72 1.26 1.36
N ILE A 322 -7.91 1.40 0.04
CA ILE A 322 -7.79 0.27 -0.88
C ILE A 322 -6.33 -0.16 -1.02
N GLU A 323 -5.37 0.77 -1.05
CA GLU A 323 -3.93 0.46 -1.02
C GLU A 323 -3.54 -0.36 0.23
N ALA A 324 -4.07 0.01 1.40
CA ALA A 324 -3.91 -0.77 2.63
C ALA A 324 -4.57 -2.16 2.53
N ALA A 325 -5.79 -2.21 1.99
CA ALA A 325 -6.58 -3.42 1.89
C ALA A 325 -6.03 -4.43 0.87
N THR A 326 -5.35 -3.96 -0.18
CA THR A 326 -4.70 -4.80 -1.20
C THR A 326 -3.24 -5.09 -0.87
N GLY A 327 -2.74 -4.67 0.29
CA GLY A 327 -1.35 -4.90 0.67
C GLY A 327 -0.33 -4.17 -0.21
N SER A 328 -0.75 -3.12 -0.94
CA SER A 328 0.08 -2.39 -1.90
C SER A 328 0.88 -1.24 -1.28
N GLN A 329 0.85 -1.11 0.05
CA GLN A 329 1.62 -0.11 0.79
C GLN A 329 3.12 -0.41 0.75
N GLY A 330 3.94 0.65 0.86
CA GLY A 330 5.40 0.56 0.94
C GLY A 330 6.11 1.24 -0.23
N ASP A 331 7.42 1.41 -0.09
CA ASP A 331 8.32 1.90 -1.14
C ASP A 331 9.63 1.07 -1.12
N PRO A 332 9.79 0.10 -2.05
CA PRO A 332 8.84 -0.28 -3.10
C PRO A 332 7.59 -0.98 -2.54
N PRO A 333 6.46 -0.96 -3.28
CA PRO A 333 5.26 -1.72 -2.93
C PRO A 333 5.54 -3.22 -2.77
N ASN A 334 4.83 -3.87 -1.85
CA ASN A 334 4.91 -5.32 -1.66
C ASN A 334 4.32 -6.08 -2.85
N THR A 335 4.95 -7.17 -3.26
CA THR A 335 4.51 -8.05 -4.37
C THR A 335 3.98 -9.40 -3.89
N GLU A 336 4.02 -9.68 -2.58
CA GLU A 336 3.44 -10.89 -1.98
C GLU A 336 2.08 -10.59 -1.33
N HIS A 337 1.02 -11.22 -1.82
CA HIS A 337 -0.37 -10.91 -1.44
C HIS A 337 -1.11 -12.15 -0.94
N THR A 338 -2.09 -11.95 -0.04
CA THR A 338 -3.04 -13.01 0.31
C THR A 338 -4.13 -13.13 -0.77
N PRO A 339 -4.84 -14.28 -0.86
CA PRO A 339 -5.94 -14.45 -1.82
C PRO A 339 -7.04 -13.38 -1.70
N GLU A 340 -7.33 -12.93 -0.48
CA GLU A 340 -8.31 -11.88 -0.22
C GLU A 340 -7.84 -10.51 -0.75
N GLN A 341 -6.56 -10.19 -0.56
CA GLN A 341 -5.94 -8.98 -1.09
C GLN A 341 -5.96 -8.99 -2.63
N ALA A 342 -5.58 -10.11 -3.24
CA ALA A 342 -5.61 -10.28 -4.69
C ALA A 342 -7.04 -10.16 -5.26
N ALA A 343 -8.05 -10.73 -4.60
CA ALA A 343 -9.44 -10.59 -5.01
C ALA A 343 -9.93 -9.13 -4.95
N LEU A 344 -9.55 -8.39 -3.90
CA LEU A 344 -9.85 -6.95 -3.80
C LEU A 344 -9.15 -6.14 -4.89
N ALA A 345 -7.87 -6.43 -5.16
CA ALA A 345 -7.12 -5.77 -6.21
C ALA A 345 -7.75 -6.02 -7.58
N PHE A 346 -8.14 -7.26 -7.88
CA PHE A 346 -8.85 -7.61 -9.10
C PHE A 346 -10.13 -6.80 -9.28
N GLU A 347 -10.98 -6.72 -8.26
CA GLU A 347 -12.24 -5.96 -8.28
C GLU A 347 -11.99 -4.44 -8.42
N PHE A 348 -11.00 -3.89 -7.70
CA PHE A 348 -10.63 -2.47 -7.81
C PHE A 348 -10.07 -2.12 -9.20
N ILE A 349 -9.13 -2.92 -9.72
CA ILE A 349 -8.50 -2.72 -11.03
C ILE A 349 -9.57 -2.78 -12.13
N THR A 350 -10.39 -3.82 -12.12
CA THR A 350 -11.44 -4.00 -13.13
C THR A 350 -12.61 -3.04 -12.97
N GLY A 351 -12.87 -2.53 -11.75
CA GLY A 351 -13.83 -1.45 -11.52
C GLY A 351 -13.33 -0.13 -12.05
N SER A 352 -12.07 0.22 -11.73
CA SER A 352 -11.41 1.44 -12.22
C SER A 352 -11.32 1.46 -13.75
N ALA A 353 -11.01 0.32 -14.37
CA ALA A 353 -10.93 0.18 -15.83
C ALA A 353 -12.29 0.32 -16.57
N ASP A 354 -13.42 0.31 -15.87
CA ASP A 354 -14.72 0.60 -16.50
C ASP A 354 -14.93 2.10 -16.75
N HIS A 355 -14.13 2.96 -16.12
CA HIS A 355 -14.19 4.41 -16.27
C HIS A 355 -13.19 4.92 -17.29
N GLU A 356 -13.60 5.89 -18.11
CA GLU A 356 -12.70 6.58 -19.06
C GLU A 356 -11.70 7.50 -18.35
N GLN A 357 -12.07 8.04 -17.19
CA GLN A 357 -11.22 8.87 -16.35
C GLN A 357 -11.41 8.47 -14.90
N ILE A 358 -10.30 8.38 -14.16
CA ILE A 358 -10.31 8.17 -12.71
C ILE A 358 -10.10 9.51 -12.00
N PRO A 359 -10.67 9.72 -10.79
CA PRO A 359 -10.49 10.95 -10.03
C PRO A 359 -9.00 11.30 -9.85
N PRO A 360 -8.59 12.57 -10.00
CA PRO A 360 -7.18 12.95 -9.83
C PRO A 360 -6.57 12.54 -8.49
N ALA A 361 -7.37 12.58 -7.42
CA ALA A 361 -6.89 12.34 -6.07
C ALA A 361 -6.48 10.87 -5.80
N ILE A 362 -7.03 9.90 -6.53
CA ILE A 362 -6.71 8.46 -6.31
C ILE A 362 -5.52 7.96 -7.15
N LYS A 363 -4.97 8.79 -8.05
CA LYS A 363 -4.00 8.33 -9.07
C LYS A 363 -2.71 7.78 -8.47
N ASP A 364 -2.24 8.37 -7.37
CA ASP A 364 -1.02 7.94 -6.67
C ASP A 364 -1.17 6.53 -6.09
N SER A 365 -2.24 6.25 -5.35
CA SER A 365 -2.55 4.89 -4.86
C SER A 365 -2.81 3.91 -6.00
N THR A 366 -3.46 4.35 -7.09
CA THR A 366 -3.69 3.52 -8.28
C THR A 366 -2.38 3.04 -8.89
N ALA A 367 -1.38 3.92 -8.98
CA ALA A 367 -0.06 3.56 -9.49
C ALA A 367 0.72 2.63 -8.54
N ARG A 368 0.62 2.82 -7.22
CA ARG A 368 1.21 1.90 -6.24
C ARG A 368 0.58 0.51 -6.30
N ILE A 369 -0.73 0.43 -6.49
CA ILE A 369 -1.44 -0.85 -6.72
C ILE A 369 -0.99 -1.49 -8.03
N ALA A 370 -0.85 -0.71 -9.11
CA ALA A 370 -0.31 -1.23 -10.38
C ALA A 370 1.10 -1.81 -10.22
N ALA A 371 1.95 -1.16 -9.42
CA ALA A 371 3.30 -1.60 -9.12
C ALA A 371 3.34 -2.86 -8.23
N ALA A 372 2.46 -2.96 -7.23
CA ALA A 372 2.32 -4.12 -6.35
C ALA A 372 1.83 -5.38 -7.08
N TYR A 373 0.99 -5.20 -8.11
CA TYR A 373 0.41 -6.27 -8.95
C TYR A 373 1.01 -6.27 -10.37
N VAL A 374 2.32 -6.04 -10.45
CA VAL A 374 3.03 -5.91 -11.73
C VAL A 374 2.98 -7.20 -12.56
N ASP A 375 3.00 -8.37 -11.92
CA ASP A 375 2.86 -9.67 -12.58
C ASP A 375 1.52 -9.78 -13.29
N GLU A 376 0.43 -9.34 -12.65
CA GLU A 376 -0.92 -9.35 -13.22
C GLU A 376 -1.09 -8.33 -14.33
N MET A 377 -0.41 -7.18 -14.24
CA MET A 377 -0.40 -6.17 -15.31
C MET A 377 0.31 -6.70 -16.56
N VAL A 378 1.50 -7.29 -16.39
CA VAL A 378 2.26 -7.87 -17.51
C VAL A 378 1.55 -9.11 -18.07
N ALA A 379 1.10 -10.03 -17.23
CA ALA A 379 0.33 -11.20 -17.67
C ALA A 379 -0.98 -10.79 -18.36
N GLY A 380 -1.64 -9.75 -17.85
CA GLY A 380 -2.88 -9.22 -18.39
C GLY A 380 -2.73 -8.58 -19.77
N SER A 381 -1.52 -8.13 -20.11
CA SER A 381 -1.20 -7.58 -21.43
C SER A 381 -1.16 -8.62 -22.56
N PHE A 382 -1.12 -9.92 -22.21
CA PHE A 382 -1.08 -11.00 -23.17
C PHE A 382 -2.30 -10.99 -24.11
N ILE A 383 -2.03 -10.83 -25.41
CA ILE A 383 -3.02 -10.92 -26.49
C ILE A 383 -3.11 -12.39 -26.93
N ASP A 384 -4.16 -13.07 -26.50
CA ASP A 384 -4.40 -14.47 -26.84
C ASP A 384 -4.86 -14.66 -28.30
N GLY A 385 -4.61 -15.87 -28.83
CA GLY A 385 -5.06 -16.27 -30.17
C GLY A 385 -6.56 -16.57 -30.19
N GLY A 386 -7.25 -16.28 -31.30
CA GLY A 386 -8.68 -16.60 -31.44
C GLY A 386 -9.39 -15.83 -32.55
N GLU A 387 -10.70 -16.04 -32.72
CA GLU A 387 -11.55 -15.28 -33.66
C GLU A 387 -11.65 -13.80 -33.26
N LEU A 388 -11.52 -13.49 -31.96
CA LEU A 388 -11.43 -12.15 -31.38
C LEU A 388 -10.21 -12.07 -30.45
N SER A 389 -9.01 -11.98 -31.03
CA SER A 389 -7.75 -11.88 -30.27
C SER A 389 -7.80 -10.81 -29.19
N GLY A 390 -7.45 -11.16 -27.95
CA GLY A 390 -7.44 -10.24 -26.81
C GLY A 390 -8.80 -9.87 -26.23
N ASP A 391 -9.93 -10.27 -26.84
CA ASP A 391 -11.29 -9.95 -26.35
C ASP A 391 -11.79 -10.95 -25.30
N ARG A 392 -10.91 -11.32 -24.38
CA ARG A 392 -11.22 -12.12 -23.19
C ARG A 392 -11.64 -11.24 -22.02
N GLY A 393 -12.45 -11.79 -21.11
CA GLY A 393 -12.72 -11.16 -19.82
C GLY A 393 -11.54 -11.31 -18.85
N SER A 394 -11.48 -10.42 -17.85
CA SER A 394 -10.61 -10.62 -16.69
C SER A 394 -11.14 -11.78 -15.83
N SER A 395 -10.26 -12.57 -15.23
CA SER A 395 -10.64 -13.71 -14.38
C SER A 395 -9.64 -13.99 -13.27
N MET A 396 -10.14 -14.39 -12.09
CA MET A 396 -9.34 -14.93 -10.99
C MET A 396 -8.93 -16.40 -11.25
N ASP A 397 -9.79 -17.18 -11.91
CA ASP A 397 -9.65 -18.64 -11.97
C ASP A 397 -9.19 -19.16 -13.34
N VAL A 398 -9.30 -18.32 -14.38
CA VAL A 398 -9.09 -18.74 -15.77
C VAL A 398 -7.83 -18.10 -16.33
N ARG A 399 -6.77 -18.90 -16.41
CA ARG A 399 -5.57 -18.60 -17.20
C ARG A 399 -5.93 -18.62 -18.70
N PRO A 400 -5.42 -17.66 -19.51
CA PRO A 400 -5.59 -17.71 -20.97
C PRO A 400 -5.01 -19.01 -21.56
N GLU A 401 -5.73 -19.63 -22.51
CA GLU A 401 -5.43 -20.98 -23.02
C GLU A 401 -3.99 -21.08 -23.58
N ASP A 402 -3.54 -20.06 -24.29
CA ASP A 402 -2.22 -19.98 -24.92
C ASP A 402 -1.21 -19.15 -24.13
N PHE A 403 -1.48 -18.82 -22.86
CA PHE A 403 -0.54 -18.03 -22.06
C PHE A 403 0.81 -18.77 -21.99
N PRO A 404 1.94 -18.11 -22.25
CA PRO A 404 3.25 -18.76 -22.28
C PRO A 404 3.62 -19.42 -20.95
N GLN A 405 4.36 -20.53 -21.00
CA GLN A 405 4.81 -21.25 -19.81
C GLN A 405 6.26 -20.91 -19.48
N GLY A 406 6.58 -20.82 -18.18
CA GLY A 406 7.96 -20.60 -17.74
C GLY A 406 8.48 -19.18 -17.97
N THR A 407 7.60 -18.18 -17.96
CA THR A 407 7.95 -16.75 -18.08
C THR A 407 8.45 -16.13 -16.78
N GLY A 408 8.45 -16.88 -15.67
CA GLY A 408 8.77 -16.37 -14.33
C GLY A 408 7.65 -15.56 -13.67
N LEU A 409 6.58 -15.24 -14.42
CA LEU A 409 5.41 -14.54 -13.87
C LEU A 409 4.59 -15.48 -12.98
N SER A 410 4.16 -14.97 -11.83
CA SER A 410 3.28 -15.70 -10.90
C SER A 410 2.01 -14.91 -10.56
N PRO A 411 1.18 -14.56 -11.56
CA PRO A 411 0.00 -13.76 -11.33
C PRO A 411 -1.05 -14.52 -10.50
N ASP A 412 -1.62 -13.85 -9.50
CA ASP A 412 -2.76 -14.36 -8.73
C ASP A 412 -4.07 -14.34 -9.54
N PHE A 413 -4.14 -13.47 -10.55
CA PHE A 413 -5.28 -13.34 -11.46
C PHE A 413 -4.88 -12.83 -12.84
N TYR A 414 -5.75 -13.02 -13.83
CA TYR A 414 -5.49 -12.63 -15.22
C TYR A 414 -6.44 -11.52 -15.66
N LEU A 415 -5.90 -10.30 -15.82
CA LEU A 415 -6.64 -9.16 -16.36
C LEU A 415 -6.80 -9.28 -17.87
N SER A 416 -7.89 -8.75 -18.44
CA SER A 416 -8.00 -8.59 -19.90
C SER A 416 -7.05 -7.49 -20.41
N PRO A 417 -6.56 -7.56 -21.67
CA PRO A 417 -5.74 -6.50 -22.25
C PRO A 417 -6.43 -5.13 -22.23
N ARG A 418 -7.76 -5.10 -22.41
CA ARG A 418 -8.56 -3.87 -22.31
C ARG A 418 -8.55 -3.28 -20.90
N ALA A 419 -8.66 -4.13 -19.88
CA ALA A 419 -8.61 -3.70 -18.48
C ALA A 419 -7.23 -3.12 -18.14
N VAL A 420 -6.15 -3.79 -18.56
CA VAL A 420 -4.77 -3.30 -18.38
C VAL A 420 -4.59 -1.94 -19.06
N HIS A 421 -4.96 -1.80 -20.33
CA HIS A 421 -4.85 -0.55 -21.08
C HIS A 421 -5.54 0.64 -20.37
N ARG A 422 -6.80 0.43 -19.94
CA ARG A 422 -7.58 1.50 -19.29
C ARG A 422 -7.09 1.81 -17.87
N PHE A 423 -6.74 0.79 -17.09
CA PHE A 423 -6.25 0.97 -15.74
C PHE A 423 -4.92 1.71 -15.72
N LEU A 424 -3.96 1.28 -16.55
CA LEU A 424 -2.66 1.95 -16.68
C LEU A 424 -2.81 3.37 -17.20
N GLY A 425 -3.72 3.62 -18.15
CA GLY A 425 -4.03 4.96 -18.64
C GLY A 425 -4.57 5.92 -17.57
N GLY A 426 -5.21 5.41 -16.51
CA GLY A 426 -5.91 6.21 -15.51
C GLY A 426 -5.01 7.14 -14.68
N PHE A 427 -3.77 6.72 -14.37
CA PHE A 427 -2.86 7.46 -13.48
C PHE A 427 -1.69 8.15 -14.21
N GLN A 428 -1.73 8.21 -15.54
CA GLN A 428 -0.60 8.64 -16.36
C GLN A 428 -0.61 10.12 -16.74
N ASP A 429 -1.42 10.94 -16.06
CA ASP A 429 -1.20 12.37 -16.16
C ASP A 429 0.15 12.72 -15.53
N GLN A 430 0.40 12.68 -14.24
CA GLN A 430 1.72 13.17 -13.76
C GLN A 430 2.83 12.12 -13.91
N ILE A 431 4.05 12.57 -14.25
CA ILE A 431 5.21 11.67 -14.42
C ILE A 431 5.52 11.01 -13.07
N GLU A 432 5.33 11.76 -12.00
CA GLU A 432 5.52 11.35 -10.62
C GLU A 432 4.62 10.16 -10.26
N TYR A 433 3.39 10.12 -10.78
CA TYR A 433 2.48 9.00 -10.54
C TYR A 433 2.90 7.74 -11.27
N SER A 434 3.52 7.83 -12.45
CA SER A 434 3.86 6.62 -13.21
C SER A 434 5.14 5.93 -12.74
N ALA A 435 5.98 6.62 -11.96
CA ALA A 435 7.30 6.14 -11.56
C ALA A 435 7.28 4.82 -10.77
N PRO A 436 6.43 4.60 -9.73
CA PRO A 436 6.41 3.34 -9.00
C PRO A 436 6.15 2.13 -9.90
N PHE A 437 5.22 2.28 -10.85
CA PHE A 437 4.90 1.24 -11.81
C PHE A 437 6.04 0.98 -12.79
N GLU A 438 6.63 2.03 -13.38
CA GLU A 438 7.75 1.90 -14.31
C GLU A 438 8.95 1.17 -13.67
N VAL A 439 9.26 1.46 -12.40
CA VAL A 439 10.33 0.80 -11.64
C VAL A 439 10.02 -0.67 -11.36
N ALA A 440 8.77 -1.00 -11.00
CA ALA A 440 8.35 -2.37 -10.76
C ALA A 440 8.43 -3.21 -12.04
N VAL A 441 7.96 -2.68 -13.16
CA VAL A 441 8.01 -3.37 -14.46
C VAL A 441 9.45 -3.56 -14.94
N GLU A 442 10.31 -2.55 -14.78
CA GLU A 442 11.74 -2.68 -15.11
C GLU A 442 12.41 -3.79 -14.29
N SER A 443 12.13 -3.84 -12.98
CA SER A 443 12.68 -4.86 -12.09
C SER A 443 12.20 -6.26 -12.50
N LEU A 444 10.90 -6.41 -12.80
CA LEU A 444 10.33 -7.66 -13.26
C LEU A 444 10.91 -8.08 -14.62
N TYR A 445 11.03 -7.16 -15.58
CA TYR A 445 11.62 -7.42 -16.89
C TYR A 445 13.03 -8.00 -16.78
N ASN A 446 13.88 -7.35 -15.99
CA ASN A 446 15.26 -7.78 -15.81
C ASN A 446 15.35 -9.17 -15.15
N GLY A 447 14.51 -9.44 -14.16
CA GLY A 447 14.41 -10.75 -13.50
C GLY A 447 13.92 -11.85 -14.46
N SER A 448 12.74 -11.64 -15.06
CA SER A 448 12.13 -12.61 -15.99
C SER A 448 13.02 -12.91 -17.19
N LEU A 449 13.71 -11.90 -17.74
CA LEU A 449 14.63 -12.11 -18.87
C LEU A 449 15.85 -12.95 -18.44
N ALA A 450 16.45 -12.66 -17.28
CA ALA A 450 17.58 -13.43 -16.79
C ALA A 450 17.20 -14.91 -16.54
N ASP A 451 16.05 -15.15 -15.91
CA ASP A 451 15.54 -16.49 -15.65
C ASP A 451 15.22 -17.24 -16.95
N ALA A 452 14.60 -16.56 -17.93
CA ALA A 452 14.31 -17.12 -19.24
C ALA A 452 15.59 -17.50 -20.00
N ILE A 453 16.61 -16.64 -19.99
CA ILE A 453 17.92 -16.91 -20.60
C ILE A 453 18.58 -18.13 -19.95
N ALA A 454 18.59 -18.19 -18.62
CA ALA A 454 19.18 -19.31 -17.88
C ALA A 454 18.48 -20.63 -18.22
N ALA A 455 17.14 -20.63 -18.29
CA ALA A 455 16.33 -21.79 -18.62
C ALA A 455 16.51 -22.25 -20.08
N ASP A 456 16.48 -21.31 -21.05
CA ASP A 456 16.67 -21.63 -22.46
C ASP A 456 18.09 -22.13 -22.75
N LYS A 457 19.10 -21.62 -22.04
CA LYS A 457 20.48 -22.13 -22.10
C LYS A 457 20.60 -23.56 -21.56
N ALA A 458 19.86 -23.90 -20.50
CA ALA A 458 19.96 -25.21 -19.85
C ALA A 458 19.30 -26.33 -20.65
N ASP A 459 18.06 -26.11 -21.09
CA ASP A 459 17.21 -27.18 -21.64
C ASP A 459 16.83 -26.98 -23.12
N GLY A 460 17.23 -25.84 -23.71
CA GLY A 460 16.63 -25.35 -24.95
C GLY A 460 15.21 -24.81 -24.71
N GLY A 461 14.75 -23.88 -25.55
CA GLY A 461 13.41 -23.32 -25.40
C GLY A 461 13.16 -22.03 -26.18
N ASN A 462 12.03 -21.42 -25.86
CA ASN A 462 11.50 -20.19 -26.45
C ASN A 462 11.15 -19.14 -25.37
N ARG A 463 11.59 -19.34 -24.12
CA ARG A 463 11.14 -18.53 -22.98
C ARG A 463 11.59 -17.09 -23.11
N VAL A 464 12.77 -16.85 -23.67
CA VAL A 464 13.24 -15.48 -23.97
C VAL A 464 12.26 -14.78 -24.90
N ASN A 465 11.83 -15.44 -25.97
CA ASN A 465 10.87 -14.85 -26.92
C ASN A 465 9.49 -14.66 -26.27
N ASP A 466 9.03 -15.61 -25.45
CA ASP A 466 7.76 -15.51 -24.74
C ASP A 466 7.76 -14.30 -23.78
N VAL A 467 8.83 -14.13 -22.99
CA VAL A 467 9.02 -12.97 -22.11
C VAL A 467 9.08 -11.68 -22.93
N MET A 468 9.91 -11.62 -23.97
CA MET A 468 10.05 -10.42 -24.79
C MET A 468 8.73 -10.01 -25.46
N SER A 469 7.93 -10.98 -25.94
CA SER A 469 6.61 -10.74 -26.51
C SER A 469 5.62 -10.18 -25.48
N LEU A 470 5.58 -10.74 -24.26
CA LEU A 470 4.73 -10.23 -23.18
C LEU A 470 5.08 -8.79 -22.81
N PHE A 471 6.36 -8.48 -22.61
CA PHE A 471 6.77 -7.13 -22.28
C PHE A 471 6.58 -6.16 -23.45
N GLY A 472 6.70 -6.60 -24.70
CA GLY A 472 6.35 -5.81 -25.88
C GLY A 472 4.86 -5.44 -25.93
N ALA A 473 3.98 -6.39 -25.56
CA ALA A 473 2.55 -6.12 -25.42
C ALA A 473 2.26 -5.16 -24.25
N ALA A 474 2.83 -5.41 -23.07
CA ALA A 474 2.68 -4.54 -21.90
C ALA A 474 3.14 -3.11 -22.17
N ALA A 475 4.32 -2.96 -22.79
CA ALA A 475 4.88 -1.70 -23.25
C ALA A 475 3.93 -0.94 -24.18
N THR A 476 3.28 -1.64 -25.11
CA THR A 476 2.33 -1.03 -26.04
C THR A 476 1.08 -0.55 -25.35
N LEU A 477 0.45 -1.39 -24.52
CA LEU A 477 -0.77 -1.02 -23.80
C LEU A 477 -0.51 0.16 -22.85
N TYR A 478 0.66 0.17 -22.21
CA TYR A 478 1.11 1.26 -21.37
C TYR A 478 1.30 2.57 -22.18
N PHE A 479 2.05 2.51 -23.30
CA PHE A 479 2.31 3.67 -24.16
C PHE A 479 1.03 4.24 -24.79
N GLU A 480 0.14 3.37 -25.28
CA GLU A 480 -1.13 3.78 -25.87
C GLU A 480 -2.10 4.35 -24.82
N GLY A 481 -2.09 3.79 -23.61
CA GLY A 481 -2.76 4.39 -22.45
C GLY A 481 -2.27 5.81 -22.19
N GLN A 482 -0.94 6.02 -22.19
CA GLN A 482 -0.36 7.36 -21.99
C GLN A 482 -0.84 8.29 -23.10
N ARG A 483 -0.75 7.85 -24.35
CA ARG A 483 -1.13 8.65 -25.51
C ARG A 483 -2.61 9.05 -25.50
N GLU A 484 -3.49 8.17 -25.03
CA GLU A 484 -4.93 8.37 -25.06
C GLU A 484 -5.44 9.22 -23.88
N PHE A 485 -4.89 9.02 -22.68
CA PHE A 485 -5.43 9.60 -21.45
C PHE A 485 -4.61 10.76 -20.86
N ALA A 486 -3.34 10.92 -21.24
CA ALA A 486 -2.48 11.98 -20.72
C ALA A 486 -2.69 13.31 -21.47
N ALA A 487 -3.21 14.33 -20.78
CA ALA A 487 -3.51 15.64 -21.38
C ALA A 487 -2.27 16.34 -22.02
N ASP A 488 -1.08 16.16 -21.42
CA ASP A 488 0.16 16.80 -21.86
C ASP A 488 1.18 15.77 -22.42
N PHE A 489 0.69 14.69 -23.03
CA PHE A 489 1.52 13.60 -23.55
C PHE A 489 2.71 14.10 -24.37
N ASP A 490 2.48 14.94 -25.38
CA ASP A 490 3.52 15.44 -26.29
C ASP A 490 4.63 16.23 -25.56
N GLU A 491 4.28 17.05 -24.57
CA GLU A 491 5.23 17.85 -23.80
C GLU A 491 6.08 16.97 -22.88
N ARG A 492 5.46 15.98 -22.23
CA ARG A 492 6.17 15.06 -21.33
C ARG A 492 7.07 14.11 -22.08
N GLU A 493 6.56 13.61 -23.20
CA GLU A 493 7.31 12.74 -24.08
C GLU A 493 8.55 13.49 -24.60
N LYS A 494 8.41 14.77 -24.95
CA LYS A 494 9.54 15.66 -25.28
C LYS A 494 10.49 15.89 -24.09
N ALA A 495 9.97 16.04 -22.87
CA ALA A 495 10.80 16.23 -21.67
C ALA A 495 11.62 14.98 -21.32
N ARG A 496 10.99 13.79 -21.33
CA ARG A 496 11.65 12.48 -21.12
C ARG A 496 12.70 12.23 -22.21
N LYS A 497 12.33 12.45 -23.47
CA LYS A 497 13.26 12.44 -24.62
C LYS A 497 14.47 13.36 -24.42
N GLY A 498 14.25 14.59 -23.96
CA GLY A 498 15.31 15.55 -23.66
C GLY A 498 16.23 15.11 -22.51
N ALA A 499 15.66 14.53 -21.45
CA ALA A 499 16.43 14.02 -20.30
C ALA A 499 17.32 12.84 -20.70
N VAL A 500 16.78 11.89 -21.48
CA VAL A 500 17.55 10.77 -22.03
C VAL A 500 18.63 11.24 -22.99
N ALA A 501 18.29 12.14 -23.93
CA ALA A 501 19.28 12.71 -24.84
C ALA A 501 20.44 13.36 -24.06
N LYS A 502 20.15 14.06 -22.96
CA LYS A 502 21.17 14.65 -22.09
C LYS A 502 22.10 13.59 -21.48
N ILE A 503 21.57 12.48 -20.95
CA ILE A 503 22.36 11.36 -20.41
C ILE A 503 23.35 10.84 -21.47
N PHE A 504 22.88 10.59 -22.68
CA PHE A 504 23.72 10.10 -23.78
C PHE A 504 24.71 11.16 -24.31
N THR A 505 24.36 12.46 -24.29
CA THR A 505 25.22 13.54 -24.81
C THR A 505 26.32 13.98 -23.84
N GLU A 506 26.11 13.88 -22.53
CA GLU A 506 27.04 14.39 -21.53
C GLU A 506 28.11 13.36 -21.12
N GLY A 507 28.05 12.13 -21.64
CA GLY A 507 29.05 11.08 -21.41
C GLY A 507 29.25 10.74 -19.92
N THR A 508 28.30 11.15 -19.09
CA THR A 508 28.21 10.75 -17.70
C THR A 508 27.77 9.30 -17.75
N GLY A 509 28.71 8.34 -17.64
CA GLY A 509 28.42 6.91 -17.66
C GLY A 509 27.52 6.48 -16.49
N THR A 510 26.23 6.82 -16.58
CA THR A 510 25.34 6.89 -15.43
C THR A 510 24.28 5.82 -15.54
N VAL A 511 24.14 5.09 -14.45
CA VAL A 511 22.94 4.34 -14.06
C VAL A 511 21.70 5.12 -14.52
N LEU A 512 20.90 4.53 -15.40
CA LEU A 512 19.62 5.12 -15.81
C LEU A 512 18.81 5.39 -14.53
N PRO A 513 18.16 6.57 -14.41
CA PRO A 513 17.24 6.79 -13.31
C PRO A 513 16.18 5.66 -13.30
N PRO A 514 15.77 5.18 -12.11
CA PRO A 514 14.76 4.13 -12.02
C PRO A 514 13.51 4.45 -12.87
N GLY A 515 13.03 3.49 -13.66
CA GLY A 515 11.86 3.64 -14.55
C GLY A 515 12.20 4.13 -15.96
N VAL A 516 13.34 4.81 -16.15
CA VAL A 516 13.80 5.26 -17.47
C VAL A 516 14.17 4.08 -18.36
N GLY A 517 14.64 2.97 -17.78
CA GLY A 517 14.93 1.74 -18.52
C GLY A 517 13.68 1.18 -19.20
N PHE A 518 12.59 0.99 -18.45
CA PHE A 518 11.32 0.56 -19.04
C PHE A 518 10.73 1.60 -20.02
N TRP A 519 10.86 2.89 -19.71
CA TRP A 519 10.43 3.95 -20.64
C TRP A 519 11.11 3.88 -22.00
N LEU A 520 12.42 3.60 -22.02
CA LEU A 520 13.20 3.41 -23.24
C LEU A 520 12.75 2.18 -24.04
N LEU A 521 12.37 1.11 -23.35
CA LEU A 521 11.95 -0.16 -23.96
C LEU A 521 10.61 -0.02 -24.70
N HIS A 522 9.68 0.82 -24.20
CA HIS A 522 8.33 0.98 -24.77
C HIS A 522 8.19 2.10 -25.82
N GLN A 523 9.29 2.70 -26.29
CA GLN A 523 9.25 3.56 -27.47
C GLN A 523 9.09 2.68 -28.73
N GLY A 524 8.07 2.98 -29.53
CA GLY A 524 7.60 2.11 -30.61
C GLY A 524 8.65 1.69 -31.65
N VAL A 525 8.30 0.65 -32.40
CA VAL A 525 9.12 0.07 -33.49
C VAL A 525 9.55 1.17 -34.47
N GLY A 526 10.84 1.49 -34.53
CA GLY A 526 11.43 2.36 -35.56
C GLY A 526 11.55 3.87 -35.24
N GLY A 527 11.32 4.31 -34.01
CA GLY A 527 11.62 5.70 -33.61
C GLY A 527 13.13 5.96 -33.46
N LYS A 528 13.72 6.79 -34.34
CA LYS A 528 15.13 7.20 -34.20
C LYS A 528 15.32 8.21 -33.08
N LEU A 529 16.40 8.08 -32.30
CA LEU A 529 16.74 9.00 -31.20
C LEU A 529 17.15 10.42 -31.70
N ASP A 530 17.53 10.65 -32.97
CA ASP A 530 17.84 12.01 -33.53
C ASP A 530 16.64 12.95 -33.51
N GLN A 531 15.43 12.41 -33.74
CA GLN A 531 14.20 13.18 -33.67
C GLN A 531 13.89 13.64 -32.24
N TRP A 532 14.63 13.15 -31.24
CA TRP A 532 14.39 13.37 -29.80
C TRP A 532 15.29 14.48 -29.23
N ALA A 533 16.50 14.65 -29.77
CA ALA A 533 17.42 15.72 -29.41
C ALA A 533 17.24 16.89 -30.40
N ASN A 534 16.44 17.91 -30.05
CA ASN A 534 16.25 19.09 -30.90
C ASN A 534 17.58 19.54 -31.53
N SER A 535 17.66 19.44 -32.87
CA SER A 535 18.85 19.60 -33.70
C SER A 535 19.80 20.70 -33.21
N THR A 536 20.79 20.32 -32.42
CA THR A 536 21.97 21.13 -32.16
C THR A 536 23.17 20.30 -32.57
N ASN A 537 24.00 20.85 -33.46
CA ASN A 537 25.16 20.18 -34.05
C ASN A 537 26.26 19.97 -33.00
N THR A 538 26.06 18.99 -32.11
CA THR A 538 27.05 18.54 -31.12
C THR A 538 27.34 17.06 -31.33
N GLU A 539 28.49 16.59 -30.85
CA GLU A 539 28.96 15.20 -30.98
C GLU A 539 27.94 14.19 -30.40
N GLY A 540 27.21 14.57 -29.34
CA GLY A 540 26.10 13.79 -28.77
C GLY A 540 24.84 13.66 -29.65
N ALA A 541 24.65 14.52 -30.66
CA ALA A 541 23.56 14.36 -31.63
C ALA A 541 23.81 13.17 -32.58
N VAL A 542 25.07 12.79 -32.82
CA VAL A 542 25.46 11.66 -33.67
C VAL A 542 25.16 10.31 -33.00
N ILE A 543 25.20 10.27 -31.66
CA ILE A 543 24.85 9.10 -30.83
C ILE A 543 23.35 8.83 -30.89
N ALA A 544 22.55 9.90 -30.80
CA ALA A 544 21.11 9.86 -30.96
C ALA A 544 20.68 9.56 -32.42
N GLU A 545 21.40 10.06 -33.42
CA GLU A 545 21.09 9.84 -34.85
C GLU A 545 21.24 8.39 -35.34
N ASN A 546 22.04 7.60 -34.64
CA ASN A 546 22.37 6.24 -35.07
C ASN A 546 21.83 5.13 -34.17
N THR A 547 21.19 5.49 -33.06
CA THR A 547 20.59 4.54 -32.12
C THR A 547 19.07 4.63 -32.22
N ASP A 548 18.37 3.51 -32.26
CA ASP A 548 16.91 3.44 -32.15
C ASP A 548 16.50 2.52 -31.00
N ALA A 549 15.22 2.52 -30.65
CA ALA A 549 14.69 1.70 -29.55
C ALA A 549 14.93 0.19 -29.77
N ALA A 550 15.02 -0.28 -31.01
CA ALA A 550 15.31 -1.68 -31.31
C ALA A 550 16.78 -2.02 -31.00
N GLN A 551 17.71 -1.13 -31.33
CA GLN A 551 19.13 -1.31 -30.99
C GLN A 551 19.38 -1.26 -29.47
N LEU A 552 18.64 -0.41 -28.75
CA LEU A 552 18.63 -0.38 -27.27
C LEU A 552 18.22 -1.74 -26.70
N ARG A 553 17.06 -2.25 -27.14
CA ARG A 553 16.54 -3.56 -26.73
C ARG A 553 17.54 -4.67 -27.01
N TRP A 554 18.06 -4.71 -28.25
CA TRP A 554 19.01 -5.73 -28.67
C TRP A 554 20.29 -5.71 -27.83
N TYR A 555 20.85 -4.52 -27.56
CA TYR A 555 22.01 -4.39 -26.67
C TYR A 555 21.71 -4.90 -25.25
N MET A 556 20.59 -4.51 -24.64
CA MET A 556 20.21 -4.95 -23.29
C MET A 556 20.03 -6.46 -23.21
N THR A 557 19.42 -7.06 -24.24
CA THR A 557 19.24 -8.50 -24.39
C THR A 557 20.59 -9.22 -24.49
N VAL A 558 21.52 -8.75 -25.33
CA VAL A 558 22.88 -9.30 -25.42
C VAL A 558 23.65 -9.15 -24.11
N HIS A 559 23.54 -8.00 -23.44
CA HIS A 559 24.18 -7.76 -22.16
C HIS A 559 23.68 -8.73 -21.08
N ALA A 560 22.37 -8.97 -21.01
CA ALA A 560 21.77 -9.96 -20.11
C ALA A 560 22.23 -11.39 -20.44
N MET A 561 22.39 -11.72 -21.71
CA MET A 561 22.92 -13.02 -22.17
C MET A 561 24.35 -13.26 -21.72
N ILE A 562 25.22 -12.26 -21.88
CA ILE A 562 26.61 -12.32 -21.42
C ILE A 562 26.64 -12.51 -19.89
N GLY A 563 25.84 -11.76 -19.14
CA GLY A 563 25.73 -11.89 -17.69
C GLY A 563 25.29 -13.29 -17.23
N ASN A 564 24.44 -13.96 -18.01
CA ASN A 564 24.01 -15.34 -17.78
C ASN A 564 24.93 -16.40 -18.44
N GLY A 565 26.07 -15.95 -18.98
CA GLY A 565 27.11 -16.78 -19.58
C GLY A 565 26.68 -17.49 -20.86
N VAL A 566 25.72 -16.96 -21.62
CA VAL A 566 25.40 -17.46 -22.97
C VAL A 566 26.64 -17.30 -23.86
N GLY A 567 26.94 -18.31 -24.67
CA GLY A 567 28.16 -18.36 -25.48
C GLY A 567 29.45 -18.69 -24.72
N SER A 568 29.43 -18.67 -23.38
CA SER A 568 30.57 -19.12 -22.55
C SER A 568 30.62 -20.65 -22.45
N THR A 569 31.84 -21.20 -22.39
CA THR A 569 32.07 -22.61 -22.05
C THR A 569 32.59 -22.72 -20.61
N PRO A 570 32.70 -23.93 -20.02
CA PRO A 570 33.34 -24.09 -18.72
C PRO A 570 34.78 -23.57 -18.66
N GLU A 571 35.47 -23.50 -19.80
CA GLU A 571 36.88 -23.14 -19.92
C GLU A 571 37.15 -21.71 -20.39
N ALA A 572 36.16 -21.02 -20.97
CA ALA A 572 36.33 -19.69 -21.55
C ALA A 572 35.06 -18.85 -21.43
N HIS A 573 35.21 -17.57 -21.07
CA HIS A 573 34.11 -16.63 -21.02
C HIS A 573 33.86 -16.05 -22.42
N VAL A 574 32.60 -15.78 -22.78
CA VAL A 574 32.25 -15.25 -24.11
C VAL A 574 32.99 -13.95 -24.44
N MET A 575 33.20 -13.10 -23.42
CA MET A 575 33.97 -11.86 -23.54
C MET A 575 35.46 -12.07 -23.88
N ASP A 576 36.04 -13.27 -23.69
CA ASP A 576 37.43 -13.54 -24.08
C ASP A 576 37.61 -13.42 -25.60
N SER A 577 36.54 -13.65 -26.37
CA SER A 577 36.51 -13.53 -27.83
C SER A 577 36.19 -12.13 -28.35
N ALA A 578 35.74 -11.22 -27.48
CA ALA A 578 35.37 -9.86 -27.85
C ALA A 578 36.60 -9.02 -28.23
N PRO A 579 36.50 -8.06 -29.16
CA PRO A 579 37.53 -7.06 -29.41
C PRO A 579 37.87 -6.26 -28.12
N ASP A 580 39.14 -5.97 -27.89
CA ASP A 580 39.56 -5.22 -26.70
C ASP A 580 39.00 -3.79 -26.66
N ALA A 581 38.65 -3.22 -27.82
CA ALA A 581 38.09 -1.87 -27.91
C ALA A 581 36.66 -1.76 -27.36
N ILE A 582 35.92 -2.87 -27.26
CA ILE A 582 34.56 -2.90 -26.70
C ILE A 582 34.52 -3.41 -25.25
N LYS A 583 35.68 -3.58 -24.62
CA LYS A 583 35.81 -4.04 -23.23
C LYS A 583 36.10 -2.89 -22.29
N GLY A 584 35.47 -2.94 -21.11
CA GLY A 584 35.79 -2.09 -19.96
C GLY A 584 37.08 -2.51 -19.25
N GLU A 585 37.39 -1.78 -18.18
CA GLU A 585 38.62 -1.96 -17.40
C GLU A 585 38.75 -3.37 -16.79
N TYR A 586 37.62 -4.01 -16.51
CA TYR A 586 37.54 -5.34 -15.89
C TYR A 586 37.20 -6.45 -16.89
N GLY A 587 37.24 -6.16 -18.21
CA GLY A 587 36.92 -7.13 -19.27
C GLY A 587 35.42 -7.33 -19.52
N GLU A 588 34.57 -6.54 -18.90
CA GLU A 588 33.13 -6.42 -19.13
C GLU A 588 32.82 -5.72 -20.45
N LEU A 589 31.59 -5.87 -20.96
CA LEU A 589 31.15 -5.12 -22.14
C LEU A 589 31.05 -3.62 -21.78
N LEU A 590 31.59 -2.74 -22.63
CA LEU A 590 31.47 -1.30 -22.43
C LEU A 590 29.99 -0.88 -22.33
N PRO A 591 29.66 0.13 -21.52
CA PRO A 591 28.32 0.71 -21.47
C PRO A 591 27.80 1.12 -22.85
N MET A 592 26.48 1.06 -23.01
CA MET A 592 25.84 1.29 -24.31
C MET A 592 26.15 2.67 -24.90
N ASP A 593 26.15 3.71 -24.06
CA ASP A 593 26.44 5.08 -24.47
C ASP A 593 27.84 5.22 -25.11
N GLN A 594 28.80 4.40 -24.68
CA GLN A 594 30.14 4.36 -25.26
C GLN A 594 30.16 3.56 -26.58
N ILE A 595 29.52 2.39 -26.61
CA ILE A 595 29.49 1.54 -27.81
C ILE A 595 28.74 2.23 -28.95
N TYR A 596 27.55 2.75 -28.69
CA TYR A 596 26.73 3.41 -29.70
C TYR A 596 27.14 4.87 -29.95
N GLY A 597 27.97 5.42 -29.05
CA GLY A 597 28.59 6.73 -29.19
C GLY A 597 29.66 6.82 -30.26
N ASP A 598 30.30 5.70 -30.59
CA ASP A 598 31.32 5.60 -31.63
C ASP A 598 30.88 4.61 -32.74
N PRO A 599 30.69 5.06 -34.00
CA PRO A 599 30.31 4.18 -35.10
C PRO A 599 31.24 2.99 -35.30
N GLU A 600 32.52 3.12 -34.97
CA GLU A 600 33.50 2.06 -35.08
C GLU A 600 33.38 1.04 -33.95
N LEU A 601 33.16 1.49 -32.70
CA LEU A 601 32.86 0.58 -31.58
C LEU A 601 31.55 -0.16 -31.80
N ARG A 602 30.50 0.53 -32.27
CA ARG A 602 29.22 -0.09 -32.65
C ARG A 602 29.43 -1.16 -33.71
N ARG A 603 30.19 -0.87 -34.78
CA ARG A 603 30.50 -1.84 -35.83
C ARG A 603 31.21 -3.07 -35.26
N GLN A 604 32.22 -2.86 -34.42
CA GLN A 604 32.97 -3.96 -33.78
C GLN A 604 32.10 -4.79 -32.85
N PHE A 605 31.19 -4.17 -32.10
CA PHE A 605 30.23 -4.85 -31.25
C PHE A 605 29.28 -5.73 -32.07
N MET A 606 28.62 -5.17 -33.10
CA MET A 606 27.71 -5.92 -33.96
C MET A 606 28.41 -7.07 -34.67
N GLU A 607 29.59 -6.85 -35.25
CA GLU A 607 30.38 -7.89 -35.92
C GLU A 607 30.79 -9.00 -34.96
N TRP A 608 31.13 -8.66 -33.71
CA TRP A 608 31.48 -9.64 -32.70
C TRP A 608 30.26 -10.49 -32.29
N VAL A 609 29.13 -9.87 -31.97
CA VAL A 609 27.90 -10.62 -31.60
C VAL A 609 27.47 -11.55 -32.73
N GLN A 610 27.46 -11.06 -33.99
CA GLN A 610 27.17 -11.87 -35.18
C GLN A 610 28.16 -13.03 -35.40
N SER A 611 29.37 -12.92 -34.85
CA SER A 611 30.34 -14.01 -34.88
C SER A 611 30.09 -15.09 -33.81
N VAL A 612 29.18 -14.84 -32.87
CA VAL A 612 28.78 -15.73 -31.78
C VAL A 612 27.30 -16.08 -31.96
N PRO A 613 26.96 -17.16 -32.71
CA PRO A 613 25.56 -17.48 -33.05
C PRO A 613 24.62 -17.60 -31.85
N ALA A 614 25.13 -18.08 -30.70
CA ALA A 614 24.34 -18.19 -29.48
C ALA A 614 23.86 -16.84 -28.91
N LEU A 615 24.57 -15.75 -29.19
CA LEU A 615 24.17 -14.39 -28.83
C LEU A 615 23.29 -13.79 -29.94
N ASP A 616 23.73 -13.89 -31.20
CA ASP A 616 23.05 -13.30 -32.36
C ASP A 616 21.63 -13.85 -32.55
N ASP A 617 21.50 -15.18 -32.67
CA ASP A 617 20.23 -15.85 -32.96
C ASP A 617 19.18 -15.56 -31.88
N MET A 618 19.60 -15.52 -30.61
CA MET A 618 18.71 -15.30 -29.47
C MET A 618 18.33 -13.82 -29.32
N ALA A 619 19.27 -12.89 -29.59
CA ALA A 619 18.99 -11.46 -29.52
C ALA A 619 18.08 -11.00 -30.66
N ASP A 620 18.28 -11.52 -31.87
CA ASP A 620 17.40 -11.29 -33.01
C ASP A 620 16.00 -11.86 -32.76
N ALA A 621 15.91 -13.12 -32.32
CA ALA A 621 14.62 -13.75 -32.02
C ALA A 621 13.88 -13.03 -30.88
N GLY A 622 14.58 -12.58 -29.84
CA GLY A 622 14.00 -11.80 -28.75
C GLY A 622 13.48 -10.44 -29.21
N THR A 623 14.20 -9.76 -30.12
CA THR A 623 13.77 -8.48 -30.70
C THR A 623 12.55 -8.66 -31.60
N ASP A 624 12.54 -9.68 -32.46
CA ASP A 624 11.39 -10.03 -33.29
C ASP A 624 10.16 -10.37 -32.43
N ALA A 625 10.36 -11.08 -31.32
CA ALA A 625 9.29 -11.44 -30.40
C ALA A 625 8.69 -10.22 -29.69
N TRP A 626 9.54 -9.29 -29.23
CA TRP A 626 9.09 -8.00 -28.70
C TRP A 626 8.23 -7.24 -29.70
N ASP A 627 8.72 -7.08 -30.93
CA ASP A 627 8.03 -6.36 -31.98
C ASP A 627 6.71 -7.05 -32.37
N SER A 628 6.67 -8.39 -32.32
CA SER A 628 5.44 -9.17 -32.48
C SER A 628 4.42 -8.88 -31.38
N GLY A 629 4.84 -8.90 -30.11
CA GLY A 629 3.99 -8.54 -28.98
C GLY A 629 3.46 -7.11 -29.09
N TRP A 630 4.33 -6.18 -29.51
CA TRP A 630 3.97 -4.79 -29.75
C TRP A 630 2.90 -4.64 -30.83
N GLN A 631 3.13 -5.24 -32.00
CA GLN A 631 2.18 -5.20 -33.13
C GLN A 631 0.86 -5.89 -32.79
N GLY A 632 0.90 -6.98 -32.02
CA GLY A 632 -0.29 -7.67 -31.52
C GLY A 632 -1.18 -6.74 -30.68
N ALA A 633 -0.58 -6.03 -29.73
CA ALA A 633 -1.30 -5.06 -28.89
C ALA A 633 -1.80 -3.84 -29.70
N GLN A 634 -1.03 -3.32 -30.67
CA GLN A 634 -1.51 -2.25 -31.55
C GLN A 634 -2.70 -2.69 -32.41
N THR A 635 -2.66 -3.91 -32.93
CA THR A 635 -3.74 -4.49 -33.73
C THR A 635 -5.00 -4.64 -32.88
N PHE A 636 -4.86 -5.15 -31.65
CA PHE A 636 -5.97 -5.26 -30.69
C PHE A 636 -6.63 -3.91 -30.40
N LEU A 637 -5.84 -2.85 -30.22
CA LEU A 637 -6.34 -1.49 -29.98
C LEU A 637 -6.86 -0.78 -31.26
N GLY A 638 -6.76 -1.42 -32.43
CA GLY A 638 -7.15 -0.81 -33.71
C GLY A 638 -6.23 0.34 -34.15
N ARG A 639 -4.95 0.29 -33.77
CA ARG A 639 -3.92 1.30 -34.05
C ARG A 639 -2.89 0.86 -35.10
N ALA A 640 -2.93 -0.39 -35.54
CA ALA A 640 -2.03 -0.98 -36.55
C ALA A 640 -2.37 -0.59 -38.00
#